data_AF-A0A7C2ZT34-F1
#
_entry.id   AF-A0A7C2ZT34-F1
#
_cell.length_a   1.000
_cell.length_b   1.000
_cell.length_c   1.000
_cell.angle_alpha   90.00
_cell.angle_beta   90.00
_cell.angle_gamma   90.00
#
_symmetry.space_group_name_H-M   'P 1'
#
loop_
_entity.id
_entity.type
_entity.pdbx_description
1 polymer ?
#
loop_
_entity_poly.entity_id
_entity_poly.type
_entity_poly.pdbx_seq_one_letter_code
_entity_poly.pdbx_strand_id
1 'polypeptide(L)'
;VGPCSSFASGQQIEVNYRNLKEMHEFARKWCAQHCGAGWETAALISFCVLMRRSVIDAIGGMDARFGLIMHEDIDHSLRARAAGFRCWLALDAFVHHYGNRTSGRLGVEKMMEAAFPRFKEKWNLPEEAEKYRPRLMLVPELFDIRRRPPKPKDLYEPLPDPIALTVLDGRKFKPLISLCMIVKDEADNLPRCLESVRGIVDEIVIVDTGSTDETPQIAERYGAKVVRFKWTGSFSDARNKSLKHATGEWILWLDADEALADGKENLRKLLEANEEYDGFILPMVSFVGYRSHREGHVHPAFRLFRNLEGIRFERNLHEQIASSIKQVKPDAKFGILPVWIEHYGYLSPLVRRKQKVARNLELAKKDLRVNPFDPFAWYNLGREYLRLRQWERAFYCFRRALVHLGDTFTPYLLRCLCDAVHCLMQLNRPQQAIALLRESQQLPITTPDFWVLEGQVRFALGDWMGALRAFQGALSFASQLPTNFDWTEGATSYGAWYWMGLCHQKMGQLPDALQCFGRAIQQALLRRRYYEPAINAFVQLVLPQCATVDDLRRAIAPFVPDGLSSHPQLLVLLAKAALSHYPLPTLALSVTESLLTEAGALVAVKSDLPGWDETEKRFVRGKLTLLSHRYSEAAKIFAQVPLTAPEGAAAWNLRVLAHALAGEWEDAFTACGEDALWRWLLHRWQGSEPENLSIPTEWLTSLRENFRELLALLLQLQEFERYEQSLSLLERLVPDERERAELLGDLYGQFGFWEMALEMLLPFAQDGGLTRDGWRTLAKACQHKGYYDEAIAIWLRLVESDEEKGEALADYLSLAGCYIVAGKSEQAQQVLALVGQLNRS
;
A
#
# COMPACT_ATOMS: atom_id res chain seq x y z
N VAL A 1 19.60 -21.51 40.60
CA VAL A 1 18.33 -22.19 40.29
C VAL A 1 18.04 -21.95 38.83
N GLY A 2 17.80 -23.00 38.04
CA GLY A 2 17.45 -22.89 36.61
C GLY A 2 16.12 -23.58 36.33
N PRO A 3 15.35 -23.16 35.30
CA PRO A 3 14.08 -23.76 34.94
C PRO A 3 14.25 -24.94 33.96
N CYS A 4 13.18 -25.69 33.73
CA CYS A 4 13.08 -26.62 32.62
C CYS A 4 12.87 -25.89 31.28
N SER A 5 13.20 -26.56 30.18
CA SER A 5 13.13 -26.00 28.84
C SER A 5 12.69 -27.02 27.79
N SER A 6 12.18 -26.53 26.66
CA SER A 6 11.91 -27.37 25.48
C SER A 6 13.19 -27.86 24.79
N PHE A 7 14.31 -27.17 25.00
CA PHE A 7 15.58 -27.46 24.32
C PHE A 7 16.77 -26.91 25.12
N ALA A 8 17.35 -27.72 26.00
CA ALA A 8 18.59 -27.44 26.72
C ALA A 8 19.15 -28.73 27.38
N SER A 9 20.41 -29.07 27.13
CA SER A 9 21.02 -30.29 27.69
C SER A 9 20.90 -30.34 29.21
N GLY A 10 20.32 -31.41 29.76
CA GLY A 10 20.13 -31.58 31.21
C GLY A 10 19.00 -30.78 31.85
N GLN A 11 18.32 -29.91 31.09
CA GLN A 11 17.13 -29.16 31.53
C GLN A 11 15.93 -29.37 30.59
N GLN A 12 16.07 -30.28 29.62
CA GLN A 12 15.05 -30.52 28.59
C GLN A 12 13.91 -31.40 29.11
N ILE A 13 12.68 -31.00 28.80
CA ILE A 13 11.47 -31.80 29.00
C ILE A 13 10.74 -31.97 27.66
N GLU A 14 9.91 -33.01 27.57
CA GLU A 14 9.07 -33.25 26.40
C GLU A 14 7.92 -32.25 26.34
N VAL A 15 7.69 -31.67 25.15
CA VAL A 15 6.68 -30.64 24.91
C VAL A 15 5.85 -30.97 23.68
N ASN A 16 4.57 -30.57 23.65
CA ASN A 16 3.62 -30.94 22.60
C ASN A 16 2.77 -29.79 22.03
N TYR A 17 3.17 -28.54 22.25
CA TYR A 17 2.47 -27.35 21.74
C TYR A 17 2.96 -26.92 20.34
N ARG A 18 2.10 -26.22 19.59
CA ARG A 18 2.35 -25.76 18.21
C ARG A 18 2.43 -24.26 18.04
N ASN A 19 1.93 -23.49 19.01
CA ASN A 19 1.89 -22.03 18.99
C ASN A 19 2.08 -21.42 20.39
N LEU A 20 2.22 -20.10 20.46
CA LEU A 20 2.48 -19.37 21.71
C LEU A 20 1.36 -19.56 22.75
N LYS A 21 0.10 -19.59 22.32
CA LYS A 21 -1.04 -19.76 23.23
C LYS A 21 -0.99 -21.14 23.90
N GLU A 22 -0.83 -22.18 23.11
CA GLU A 22 -0.67 -23.56 23.60
C GLU A 22 0.55 -23.71 24.50
N MET A 23 1.66 -23.02 24.19
CA MET A 23 2.85 -23.01 25.04
C MET A 23 2.57 -22.42 26.43
N HIS A 24 1.87 -21.28 26.52
CA HIS A 24 1.49 -20.69 27.81
C HIS A 24 0.52 -21.57 28.61
N GLU A 25 -0.36 -22.32 27.94
CA GLU A 25 -1.24 -23.30 28.59
C GLU A 25 -0.45 -24.52 29.11
N PHE A 26 0.46 -25.05 28.29
CA PHE A 26 1.38 -26.13 28.67
C PHE A 26 2.19 -25.73 29.90
N ALA A 27 2.85 -24.56 29.87
CA ALA A 27 3.68 -24.07 30.96
C ALA A 27 2.90 -23.96 32.27
N ARG A 28 1.68 -23.38 32.23
CA ARG A 28 0.81 -23.29 33.41
C ARG A 28 0.47 -24.66 34.00
N LYS A 29 0.10 -25.63 33.15
CA LYS A 29 -0.23 -26.99 33.61
C LYS A 29 0.99 -27.69 34.19
N TRP A 30 2.13 -27.64 33.49
CA TRP A 30 3.37 -28.26 33.92
C TRP A 30 3.82 -27.71 35.28
N CYS A 31 3.90 -26.39 35.42
CA CYS A 31 4.32 -25.73 36.66
C CYS A 31 3.37 -26.05 37.83
N ALA A 32 2.06 -26.11 37.58
CA ALA A 32 1.09 -26.47 38.62
C ALA A 32 1.26 -27.93 39.09
N GLN A 33 1.54 -28.86 38.18
CA GLN A 33 1.74 -30.28 38.50
C GLN A 33 3.05 -30.55 39.26
N HIS A 34 4.08 -29.73 39.02
CA HIS A 34 5.40 -29.92 39.59
C HIS A 34 5.74 -28.86 40.65
N CYS A 35 4.74 -28.18 41.21
CA CYS A 35 4.92 -27.08 42.15
C CYS A 35 5.85 -27.46 43.31
N GLY A 36 6.94 -26.71 43.50
CA GLY A 36 7.95 -26.98 44.52
C GLY A 36 8.87 -28.18 44.24
N ALA A 37 8.70 -28.88 43.12
CA ALA A 37 9.52 -30.02 42.74
C ALA A 37 10.77 -29.60 41.96
N GLY A 38 11.82 -30.37 42.12
CA GLY A 38 13.11 -30.14 41.47
C GLY A 38 14.17 -31.11 41.99
N TRP A 39 15.37 -31.00 41.46
CA TRP A 39 16.51 -31.76 41.96
C TRP A 39 17.82 -30.99 41.84
N GLU A 40 18.81 -31.44 42.61
CA GLU A 40 20.16 -30.90 42.53
C GLU A 40 20.89 -31.48 41.31
N THR A 41 21.55 -30.62 40.54
CA THR A 41 22.30 -30.97 39.33
C THR A 41 23.74 -30.50 39.43
N ALA A 42 24.63 -31.10 38.63
CA ALA A 42 26.04 -30.72 38.61
C ALA A 42 26.29 -29.33 38.01
N ALA A 43 25.48 -28.96 37.01
CA ALA A 43 25.54 -27.66 36.34
C ALA A 43 24.20 -27.25 35.73
N LEU A 44 24.02 -25.94 35.51
CA LEU A 44 22.86 -25.34 34.85
C LEU A 44 23.31 -24.60 33.59
N ILE A 45 22.61 -24.83 32.48
CA ILE A 45 22.69 -23.98 31.29
C ILE A 45 22.07 -22.63 31.61
N SER A 46 22.82 -21.55 31.37
CA SER A 46 22.47 -20.21 31.83
C SER A 46 21.57 -19.41 30.88
N PHE A 47 20.68 -20.09 30.13
CA PHE A 47 19.65 -19.42 29.31
C PHE A 47 18.64 -18.65 30.19
N CYS A 48 18.44 -19.09 31.43
CA CYS A 48 17.68 -18.41 32.47
C CYS A 48 18.08 -18.98 33.83
N VAL A 49 18.63 -18.16 34.72
CA VAL A 49 19.01 -18.61 36.07
C VAL A 49 18.69 -17.54 37.12
N LEU A 50 18.16 -17.99 38.25
CA LEU A 50 18.01 -17.20 39.47
C LEU A 50 19.11 -17.59 40.46
N MET A 51 19.88 -16.62 40.94
CA MET A 51 20.94 -16.83 41.91
C MET A 51 20.96 -15.70 42.94
N ARG A 52 21.45 -16.00 44.15
CA ARG A 52 21.66 -14.98 45.19
C ARG A 52 22.84 -14.10 44.78
N ARG A 53 22.80 -12.82 45.16
CA ARG A 53 23.92 -11.89 44.97
C ARG A 53 25.23 -12.42 45.55
N SER A 54 25.15 -13.12 46.69
CA SER A 54 26.28 -13.77 47.35
C SER A 54 27.01 -14.81 46.49
N VAL A 55 26.36 -15.37 45.45
CA VAL A 55 27.03 -16.26 44.50
C VAL A 55 28.02 -15.45 43.67
N ILE A 56 27.56 -14.37 43.04
CA ILE A 56 28.41 -13.47 42.24
C ILE A 56 29.54 -12.88 43.08
N ASP A 57 29.26 -12.46 44.32
CA ASP A 57 30.28 -11.92 45.21
C ASP A 57 31.36 -12.96 45.57
N ALA A 58 30.99 -14.25 45.62
CA ALA A 58 31.90 -15.33 45.96
C ALA A 58 32.72 -15.85 44.77
N ILE A 59 32.16 -15.86 43.55
CA ILE A 59 32.80 -16.52 42.40
C ILE A 59 33.05 -15.64 41.18
N GLY A 60 32.53 -14.41 41.14
CA GLY A 60 32.55 -13.55 39.96
C GLY A 60 31.48 -13.92 38.92
N GLY A 61 31.53 -13.27 37.76
CA GLY A 61 30.62 -13.53 36.62
C GLY A 61 31.03 -14.72 35.75
N MET A 62 30.65 -14.67 34.47
CA MET A 62 31.09 -15.63 33.46
C MET A 62 32.57 -15.42 33.12
N ASP A 63 33.33 -16.52 32.98
CA ASP A 63 34.77 -16.48 32.79
C ASP A 63 35.15 -16.20 31.34
N ALA A 64 35.91 -15.13 31.11
CA ALA A 64 36.25 -14.65 29.78
C ALA A 64 37.09 -15.62 28.93
N ARG A 65 37.78 -16.59 29.56
CA ARG A 65 38.62 -17.58 28.86
C ARG A 65 37.85 -18.43 27.85
N PHE A 66 36.53 -18.55 28.03
CA PHE A 66 35.65 -19.35 27.16
C PHE A 66 35.02 -18.54 26.02
N GLY A 67 35.25 -17.22 25.96
CA GLY A 67 34.72 -16.37 24.90
C GLY A 67 33.21 -16.11 25.03
N LEU A 68 32.55 -15.84 23.90
CA LEU A 68 31.16 -15.38 23.88
C LEU A 68 30.11 -16.50 24.09
N ILE A 69 30.42 -17.77 23.78
CA ILE A 69 29.46 -18.89 23.82
C ILE A 69 30.19 -20.24 23.98
N MET A 70 29.73 -21.09 24.93
CA MET A 70 30.09 -22.50 25.26
C MET A 70 31.01 -22.69 26.49
N HIS A 71 30.54 -23.53 27.43
CA HIS A 71 31.20 -23.98 28.67
C HIS A 71 31.34 -22.95 29.80
N GLU A 72 31.03 -21.68 29.57
CA GLU A 72 31.06 -20.61 30.58
C GLU A 72 30.02 -20.80 31.70
N ASP A 73 28.85 -21.34 31.36
CA ASP A 73 27.74 -21.60 32.26
C ASP A 73 27.95 -22.85 33.13
N ILE A 74 28.51 -23.90 32.53
CA ILE A 74 28.98 -25.09 33.25
C ILE A 74 30.09 -24.67 34.22
N ASP A 75 31.08 -23.89 33.76
CA ASP A 75 32.15 -23.37 34.60
C ASP A 75 31.62 -22.56 35.80
N HIS A 76 30.68 -21.64 35.54
CA HIS A 76 30.06 -20.83 36.57
C HIS A 76 29.34 -21.69 37.61
N SER A 77 28.61 -22.72 37.17
CA SER A 77 27.94 -23.66 38.07
C SER A 77 28.93 -24.47 38.93
N LEU A 78 30.04 -24.91 38.35
CA LEU A 78 31.08 -25.66 39.05
C LEU A 78 31.82 -24.79 40.07
N ARG A 79 32.15 -23.54 39.72
CA ARG A 79 32.72 -22.57 40.67
C ARG A 79 31.76 -22.30 41.83
N ALA A 80 30.46 -22.15 41.56
CA ALA A 80 29.45 -21.96 42.60
C ALA A 80 29.43 -23.15 43.57
N ARG A 81 29.49 -24.38 43.05
CA ARG A 81 29.54 -25.61 43.87
C ARG A 81 30.83 -25.71 44.68
N ALA A 82 31.97 -25.34 44.10
CA ALA A 82 33.24 -25.28 44.82
C ALA A 82 33.24 -24.25 45.95
N ALA A 83 32.45 -23.17 45.82
CA ALA A 83 32.21 -22.18 46.87
C ALA A 83 31.12 -22.58 47.89
N GLY A 84 30.60 -23.81 47.81
CA GLY A 84 29.61 -24.36 48.75
C GLY A 84 28.14 -24.07 48.40
N PHE A 85 27.86 -23.50 47.22
CA PHE A 85 26.49 -23.34 46.74
C PHE A 85 25.97 -24.60 46.05
N ARG A 86 24.65 -24.68 45.87
CA ARG A 86 23.98 -25.79 45.18
C ARG A 86 23.32 -25.31 43.89
N CYS A 87 23.36 -26.16 42.86
CA CYS A 87 22.66 -25.93 41.60
C CYS A 87 21.34 -26.71 41.60
N TRP A 88 20.22 -26.00 41.62
CA TRP A 88 18.88 -26.59 41.64
C TRP A 88 18.18 -26.41 40.30
N LEU A 89 17.71 -27.51 39.71
CA LEU A 89 16.80 -27.49 38.56
C LEU A 89 15.36 -27.51 39.07
N ALA A 90 14.65 -26.42 38.82
CA ALA A 90 13.25 -26.23 39.18
C ALA A 90 12.34 -26.82 38.09
N LEU A 91 11.48 -27.76 38.47
CA LEU A 91 10.47 -28.33 37.55
C LEU A 91 9.22 -27.45 37.47
N ASP A 92 8.98 -26.59 38.46
CA ASP A 92 7.88 -25.63 38.51
C ASP A 92 8.15 -24.32 37.78
N ALA A 93 9.23 -24.25 37.00
CA ALA A 93 9.54 -23.13 36.13
C ALA A 93 9.87 -23.65 34.73
N PHE A 94 9.26 -23.04 33.70
CA PHE A 94 9.42 -23.44 32.31
C PHE A 94 9.78 -22.25 31.41
N VAL A 95 10.75 -22.46 30.51
CA VAL A 95 11.18 -21.50 29.49
C VAL A 95 11.23 -22.18 28.13
N HIS A 96 10.55 -21.62 27.13
CA HIS A 96 10.70 -22.10 25.76
C HIS A 96 12.00 -21.56 25.14
N HIS A 97 12.85 -22.47 24.64
CA HIS A 97 14.13 -22.12 24.02
C HIS A 97 14.04 -22.22 22.50
N TYR A 98 14.26 -21.11 21.80
CA TYR A 98 14.19 -21.01 20.32
C TYR A 98 15.44 -21.55 19.59
N GLY A 99 16.13 -22.53 20.20
CA GLY A 99 17.37 -23.11 19.69
C GLY A 99 18.52 -22.12 19.46
N ASN A 100 19.49 -22.56 18.65
CA ASN A 100 20.80 -21.98 18.34
C ASN A 100 20.78 -20.62 17.59
N ARG A 101 19.88 -19.70 17.95
CA ARG A 101 19.71 -18.38 17.31
C ARG A 101 20.96 -17.52 17.41
N THR A 102 21.66 -17.56 18.55
CA THR A 102 22.82 -16.71 18.85
C THR A 102 24.12 -17.20 18.19
N SER A 103 24.26 -18.50 17.92
CA SER A 103 25.48 -19.07 17.33
C SER A 103 25.70 -18.74 15.85
N GLY A 104 24.66 -18.24 15.16
CA GLY A 104 24.75 -17.77 13.77
C GLY A 104 25.53 -18.70 12.82
N ARG A 105 26.36 -18.11 11.94
CA ARG A 105 27.22 -18.79 10.95
C ARG A 105 28.38 -19.60 11.56
N LEU A 106 28.73 -19.41 12.82
CA LEU A 106 29.88 -20.07 13.46
C LEU A 106 29.58 -21.55 13.73
N GLY A 107 28.33 -21.89 14.05
CA GLY A 107 27.91 -23.23 14.42
C GLY A 107 28.33 -23.61 15.85
N VAL A 108 27.46 -24.33 16.56
CA VAL A 108 27.69 -24.77 17.95
C VAL A 108 28.92 -25.65 18.07
N GLU A 109 29.16 -26.53 17.10
CA GLU A 109 30.28 -27.48 17.11
C GLU A 109 31.63 -26.75 17.09
N LYS A 110 31.84 -25.78 16.20
CA LYS A 110 33.11 -25.05 16.11
C LYS A 110 33.40 -24.21 17.36
N MET A 111 32.36 -23.59 17.94
CA MET A 111 32.53 -22.84 19.19
C MET A 111 32.89 -23.77 20.36
N MET A 112 32.26 -24.95 20.41
CA MET A 112 32.59 -25.97 21.40
C MET A 112 34.01 -26.52 21.21
N GLU A 113 34.45 -26.78 19.98
CA GLU A 113 35.81 -27.20 19.67
C GLU A 113 36.85 -26.17 20.13
N ALA A 114 36.56 -24.88 20.00
CA ALA A 114 37.44 -23.80 20.45
C ALA A 114 37.49 -23.65 21.98
N ALA A 115 36.35 -23.80 22.67
CA ALA A 115 36.24 -23.58 24.11
C ALA A 115 36.64 -24.81 24.95
N PHE A 116 36.40 -26.03 24.47
CA PHE A 116 36.59 -27.25 25.26
C PHE A 116 38.04 -27.51 25.72
N PRO A 117 39.11 -27.30 24.92
CA PRO A 117 40.47 -27.51 25.38
C PRO A 117 40.80 -26.68 26.63
N ARG A 118 40.36 -25.42 26.64
CA ARG A 118 40.53 -24.51 27.79
C ARG A 118 39.72 -24.96 29.00
N PHE A 119 38.51 -25.49 28.76
CA PHE A 119 37.66 -26.02 29.83
C PHE A 119 38.25 -27.29 30.44
N LYS A 120 38.74 -28.21 29.60
CA LYS A 120 39.44 -29.44 29.97
C LYS A 120 40.69 -29.12 30.80
N GLU A 121 41.48 -28.14 30.37
CA GLU A 121 42.68 -27.68 31.10
C GLU A 121 42.32 -27.05 32.45
N LYS A 122 41.38 -26.09 32.49
CA LYS A 122 40.96 -25.41 33.72
C LYS A 122 40.50 -26.41 34.79
N TRP A 123 39.63 -27.34 34.39
CA TRP A 123 39.05 -28.32 35.31
C TRP A 123 39.88 -29.60 35.45
N ASN A 124 41.00 -29.73 34.73
CA ASN A 124 41.87 -30.91 34.68
C ASN A 124 41.06 -32.20 34.46
N LEU A 125 40.21 -32.18 33.43
CA LEU A 125 39.34 -33.31 33.11
C LEU A 125 40.16 -34.44 32.46
N PRO A 126 39.84 -35.71 32.74
CA PRO A 126 40.51 -36.85 32.14
C PRO A 126 40.25 -36.92 30.62
N GLU A 127 41.07 -37.66 29.88
CA GLU A 127 40.93 -37.78 28.42
C GLU A 127 39.57 -38.33 28.01
N GLU A 128 38.99 -39.24 28.80
CA GLU A 128 37.68 -39.83 28.56
C GLU A 128 36.54 -38.82 28.61
N ALA A 129 36.73 -37.64 29.24
CA ALA A 129 35.74 -36.57 29.27
C ALA A 129 35.31 -36.14 27.85
N GLU A 130 36.22 -36.29 26.88
CA GLU A 130 36.01 -35.93 25.49
C GLU A 130 34.84 -36.67 24.82
N LYS A 131 34.55 -37.89 25.28
CA LYS A 131 33.45 -38.75 24.80
C LYS A 131 32.06 -38.23 25.20
N TYR A 132 31.98 -37.36 26.20
CA TYR A 132 30.72 -36.87 26.75
C TYR A 132 30.35 -35.49 26.23
N ARG A 133 31.09 -34.92 25.27
CA ARG A 133 30.71 -33.67 24.60
C ARG A 133 29.47 -33.88 23.71
N PRO A 134 28.50 -32.95 23.70
CA PRO A 134 28.42 -31.68 24.44
C PRO A 134 27.84 -31.82 25.87
N ARG A 135 27.41 -33.02 26.28
CA ARG A 135 26.60 -33.27 27.48
C ARG A 135 27.42 -33.56 28.73
N LEU A 136 28.60 -32.95 28.88
CA LEU A 136 29.53 -33.21 29.99
C LEU A 136 28.85 -33.09 31.35
N MET A 137 27.97 -32.09 31.50
CA MET A 137 27.17 -31.82 32.70
C MET A 137 26.28 -32.97 33.17
N LEU A 138 25.98 -33.95 32.33
CA LEU A 138 25.20 -35.14 32.70
C LEU A 138 26.04 -36.23 33.38
N VAL A 139 27.35 -36.03 33.49
CA VAL A 139 28.29 -36.99 34.08
C VAL A 139 28.91 -36.36 35.32
N PRO A 140 28.20 -36.37 36.47
CA PRO A 140 28.65 -35.71 37.70
C PRO A 140 30.01 -36.21 38.21
N GLU A 141 30.43 -37.42 37.85
CA GLU A 141 31.71 -38.03 38.19
C GLU A 141 32.91 -37.26 37.61
N LEU A 142 32.72 -36.56 36.49
CA LEU A 142 33.74 -35.68 35.90
C LEU A 142 34.02 -34.44 36.76
N PHE A 143 33.14 -34.13 37.72
CA PHE A 143 33.15 -32.87 38.46
C PHE A 143 33.17 -33.05 39.99
N ASP A 144 33.68 -34.17 40.50
CA ASP A 144 33.82 -34.36 41.95
C ASP A 144 34.83 -33.36 42.53
N ILE A 145 34.30 -32.33 43.19
CA ILE A 145 35.07 -31.26 43.85
C ILE A 145 36.02 -31.81 44.92
N ARG A 146 35.77 -33.01 45.48
CA ARG A 146 36.67 -33.63 46.48
C ARG A 146 37.97 -34.17 45.87
N ARG A 147 38.03 -34.36 44.55
CA ARG A 147 39.24 -34.81 43.85
C ARG A 147 40.25 -33.68 43.62
N ARG A 148 39.90 -32.41 43.89
CA ARG A 148 40.79 -31.26 43.72
C ARG A 148 40.36 -30.05 44.56
N PRO A 149 41.21 -29.51 45.47
CA PRO A 149 40.94 -28.23 46.09
C PRO A 149 41.37 -27.09 45.15
N PRO A 150 40.53 -26.08 44.87
CA PRO A 150 40.98 -24.91 44.12
C PRO A 150 41.73 -23.94 45.04
N LYS A 151 42.77 -23.26 44.53
CA LYS A 151 43.08 -21.90 45.01
C LYS A 151 42.06 -20.96 44.35
N PRO A 152 41.08 -20.39 45.07
CA PRO A 152 39.94 -19.72 44.44
C PRO A 152 40.28 -18.37 43.77
N LYS A 153 41.42 -17.75 44.12
CA LYS A 153 41.84 -16.47 43.54
C LYS A 153 42.27 -16.54 42.07
N ASP A 154 42.54 -17.73 41.53
CA ASP A 154 43.11 -17.91 40.17
C ASP A 154 42.08 -18.45 39.15
N LEU A 155 40.80 -18.56 39.53
CA LEU A 155 39.78 -19.28 38.75
C LEU A 155 38.76 -18.41 38.02
N TYR A 156 38.84 -17.09 38.13
CA TYR A 156 37.95 -16.17 37.44
C TYR A 156 38.77 -15.10 36.72
N GLU A 157 38.71 -15.10 35.39
CA GLU A 157 39.19 -13.98 34.58
C GLU A 157 38.00 -13.07 34.25
N PRO A 158 38.00 -11.80 34.70
CA PRO A 158 36.92 -10.87 34.41
C PRO A 158 36.83 -10.58 32.92
N LEU A 159 35.60 -10.35 32.44
CA LEU A 159 35.39 -9.92 31.06
C LEU A 159 36.20 -8.64 30.79
N PRO A 160 36.99 -8.58 29.70
CA PRO A 160 37.54 -7.31 29.25
C PRO A 160 36.39 -6.34 28.91
N ASP A 161 36.73 -5.07 28.67
CA ASP A 161 35.78 -4.08 28.15
C ASP A 161 34.96 -4.71 27.00
N PRO A 162 33.61 -4.62 26.99
CA PRO A 162 32.76 -5.22 25.96
C PRO A 162 33.19 -4.87 24.52
N ILE A 163 33.87 -3.73 24.33
CA ILE A 163 34.40 -3.26 23.04
C ILE A 163 35.60 -4.11 22.55
N ALA A 164 36.27 -4.84 23.45
CA ALA A 164 37.45 -5.66 23.17
C ALA A 164 37.16 -7.16 22.99
N LEU A 165 35.90 -7.60 23.11
CA LEU A 165 35.53 -9.01 22.97
C LEU A 165 35.69 -9.50 21.51
N THR A 166 36.50 -10.54 21.31
CA THR A 166 36.66 -11.26 20.03
C THR A 166 36.13 -12.70 20.14
N VAL A 167 35.50 -13.21 19.08
CA VAL A 167 35.20 -14.65 18.96
C VAL A 167 36.51 -15.41 18.87
N LEU A 168 36.62 -16.57 19.54
CA LEU A 168 37.88 -17.32 19.75
C LEU A 168 38.60 -17.81 18.48
N ASP A 169 38.02 -17.62 17.28
CA ASP A 169 38.66 -17.83 15.96
C ASP A 169 39.45 -16.59 15.47
N GLY A 170 39.63 -15.55 16.29
CA GLY A 170 40.42 -14.37 15.92
C GLY A 170 39.77 -13.46 14.85
N ARG A 171 38.56 -13.76 14.39
CA ARG A 171 37.77 -12.85 13.52
C ARG A 171 37.04 -11.82 14.37
N LYS A 172 37.20 -10.54 14.02
CA LYS A 172 36.33 -9.46 14.54
C LYS A 172 34.89 -9.72 14.10
N PHE A 173 33.92 -9.54 15.00
CA PHE A 173 32.50 -9.54 14.65
C PHE A 173 32.23 -8.32 13.76
N LYS A 174 32.37 -8.48 12.43
CA LYS A 174 31.93 -7.47 11.48
C LYS A 174 30.41 -7.62 11.34
N PRO A 175 29.61 -6.57 11.58
CA PRO A 175 28.17 -6.62 11.30
C PRO A 175 27.93 -7.14 9.88
N LEU A 176 26.91 -7.99 9.66
CA LEU A 176 26.61 -8.44 8.31
C LEU A 176 25.86 -7.34 7.56
N ILE A 177 24.83 -6.76 8.18
CA ILE A 177 23.98 -5.73 7.55
C ILE A 177 23.93 -4.48 8.43
N SER A 178 24.33 -3.34 7.84
CA SER A 178 24.11 -2.01 8.40
C SER A 178 22.92 -1.34 7.71
N LEU A 179 21.91 -0.96 8.49
CA LEU A 179 20.87 -0.04 8.04
C LEU A 179 21.41 1.39 8.04
N CYS A 180 21.35 2.06 6.89
CA CYS A 180 21.67 3.47 6.72
C CYS A 180 20.40 4.26 6.39
N MET A 181 20.19 5.39 7.06
CA MET A 181 19.07 6.29 6.80
C MET A 181 19.46 7.76 6.95
N ILE A 182 18.71 8.65 6.28
CA ILE A 182 18.67 10.08 6.60
C ILE A 182 17.26 10.43 7.08
N VAL A 183 17.15 11.28 8.10
CA VAL A 183 15.85 11.65 8.69
C VAL A 183 15.75 13.15 8.94
N LYS A 184 14.51 13.65 8.96
CA LYS A 184 14.13 14.97 9.48
C LYS A 184 12.63 15.02 9.75
N ASP A 185 12.23 15.27 11.00
CA ASP A 185 10.84 15.43 11.43
C ASP A 185 9.92 14.23 11.05
N GLU A 186 10.37 13.00 11.35
CA GLU A 186 9.75 11.72 10.98
C GLU A 186 9.30 10.89 12.19
N ALA A 187 8.97 11.52 13.33
CA ALA A 187 8.57 10.81 14.55
C ALA A 187 7.37 9.86 14.35
N ASP A 188 6.46 10.20 13.42
CA ASP A 188 5.27 9.40 13.11
C ASP A 188 5.58 8.13 12.30
N ASN A 189 6.59 8.17 11.42
CA ASN A 189 6.89 7.08 10.48
C ASN A 189 8.02 6.16 10.98
N LEU A 190 9.01 6.74 11.67
CA LEU A 190 10.24 6.05 12.04
C LEU A 190 10.03 4.76 12.87
N PRO A 191 9.10 4.68 13.84
CA PRO A 191 8.88 3.44 14.60
C PRO A 191 8.50 2.24 13.72
N ARG A 192 7.65 2.45 12.71
CA ARG A 192 7.23 1.39 11.79
C ARG A 192 8.41 0.87 10.98
N CYS A 193 9.25 1.77 10.46
CA CYS A 193 10.47 1.41 9.73
C CYS A 193 11.41 0.58 10.60
N LEU A 194 11.75 1.08 11.79
CA LEU A 194 12.72 0.44 12.68
C LEU A 194 12.23 -0.89 13.26
N GLU A 195 10.93 -1.02 13.55
CA GLU A 195 10.37 -2.31 13.95
C GLU A 195 10.45 -3.34 12.80
N SER A 196 10.28 -2.90 11.55
CA SER A 196 10.30 -3.79 10.38
C SER A 196 11.64 -4.49 10.15
N VAL A 197 12.75 -3.87 10.57
CA VAL A 197 14.13 -4.38 10.42
C VAL A 197 14.66 -5.05 11.70
N ARG A 198 13.87 -5.06 12.77
CA ARG A 198 14.29 -5.56 14.08
C ARG A 198 14.64 -7.05 14.01
N GLY A 199 15.83 -7.42 14.49
CA GLY A 199 16.35 -8.78 14.40
C GLY A 199 16.81 -9.19 12.99
N ILE A 200 16.75 -8.30 12.00
CA ILE A 200 17.23 -8.52 10.63
C ILE A 200 18.56 -7.82 10.41
N VAL A 201 18.74 -6.58 10.89
CA VAL A 201 19.99 -5.82 10.75
C VAL A 201 20.84 -5.91 12.02
N ASP A 202 22.17 -5.75 11.88
CA ASP A 202 23.13 -5.84 12.98
C ASP A 202 23.55 -4.45 13.50
N GLU A 203 23.48 -3.43 12.63
CA GLU A 203 23.87 -2.05 12.94
C GLU A 203 22.83 -1.09 12.33
N ILE A 204 22.51 -0.01 13.04
CA ILE A 204 21.61 1.04 12.56
C ILE A 204 22.33 2.39 12.65
N VAL A 205 22.49 3.06 11.51
CA VAL A 205 23.14 4.37 11.37
C VAL A 205 22.13 5.36 10.78
N ILE A 206 21.77 6.37 11.57
CA ILE A 206 20.80 7.39 11.19
C ILE A 206 21.48 8.75 11.16
N VAL A 207 21.43 9.43 10.03
CA VAL A 207 21.88 10.81 9.89
C VAL A 207 20.69 11.74 10.01
N ASP A 208 20.62 12.50 11.10
CA ASP A 208 19.60 13.50 11.30
C ASP A 208 20.04 14.85 10.70
N THR A 209 19.24 15.36 9.77
CA THR A 209 19.51 16.58 9.02
C THR A 209 18.92 17.86 9.64
N GLY A 210 18.38 17.75 10.86
CA GLY A 210 17.92 18.88 11.66
C GLY A 210 16.47 18.75 12.12
N SER A 211 16.08 17.59 12.67
CA SER A 211 14.78 17.37 13.30
C SER A 211 14.54 18.33 14.47
N THR A 212 13.29 18.77 14.59
CA THR A 212 12.73 19.60 15.66
C THR A 212 11.75 18.86 16.55
N ASP A 213 11.32 17.67 16.14
CA ASP A 213 10.46 16.74 16.88
C ASP A 213 11.28 15.66 17.63
N GLU A 214 10.59 14.63 18.16
CA GLU A 214 11.20 13.53 18.91
C GLU A 214 11.91 12.47 18.05
N THR A 215 12.08 12.69 16.74
CA THR A 215 12.70 11.72 15.82
C THR A 215 14.05 11.17 16.33
N PRO A 216 15.01 12.00 16.81
CA PRO A 216 16.30 11.51 17.28
C PRO A 216 16.19 10.61 18.52
N GLN A 217 15.31 10.95 19.45
CA GLN A 217 15.09 10.17 20.68
C GLN A 217 14.44 8.83 20.37
N ILE A 218 13.52 8.80 19.40
CA ILE A 218 12.94 7.55 18.89
C ILE A 218 14.05 6.67 18.30
N ALA A 219 14.88 7.20 17.40
CA ALA A 219 16.00 6.47 16.81
C ALA A 219 16.93 5.85 17.87
N GLU A 220 17.32 6.62 18.89
CA GLU A 220 18.20 6.16 19.98
C GLU A 220 17.58 5.02 20.80
N ARG A 221 16.27 5.06 21.07
CA ARG A 221 15.54 3.97 21.77
C ARG A 221 15.59 2.63 21.03
N TYR A 222 15.71 2.67 19.71
CA TYR A 222 15.88 1.49 18.85
C TYR A 222 17.35 1.04 18.72
N GLY A 223 18.27 1.68 19.44
CA GLY A 223 19.70 1.36 19.40
C GLY A 223 20.44 1.95 18.21
N ALA A 224 19.86 2.93 17.51
CA ALA A 224 20.51 3.56 16.37
C ALA A 224 21.65 4.50 16.80
N LYS A 225 22.73 4.49 16.03
CA LYS A 225 23.75 5.53 16.08
C LYS A 225 23.26 6.76 15.33
N VAL A 226 22.82 7.78 16.08
CA VAL A 226 22.33 9.04 15.51
C VAL A 226 23.48 10.02 15.30
N VAL A 227 23.65 10.47 14.05
CA VAL A 227 24.68 11.41 13.63
C VAL A 227 24.01 12.71 13.19
N ARG A 228 24.29 13.81 13.88
CA ARG A 228 23.79 15.14 13.47
C ARG A 228 24.58 15.65 12.27
N PHE A 229 23.90 16.08 11.21
CA PHE A 229 24.50 16.61 10.00
C PHE A 229 23.74 17.85 9.54
N LYS A 230 24.44 18.97 9.34
CA LYS A 230 23.80 20.20 8.86
C LYS A 230 23.39 20.03 7.40
N TRP A 231 22.12 20.28 7.08
CA TRP A 231 21.62 20.23 5.70
C TRP A 231 22.41 21.15 4.76
N THR A 232 23.01 20.58 3.72
CA THR A 232 23.85 21.28 2.73
C THR A 232 23.12 21.63 1.43
N GLY A 233 21.84 21.23 1.30
CA GLY A 233 21.12 21.28 0.03
C GLY A 233 21.35 20.08 -0.89
N SER A 234 22.03 19.03 -0.40
CA SER A 234 22.32 17.78 -1.11
C SER A 234 21.96 16.58 -0.22
N PHE A 235 21.01 15.75 -0.67
CA PHE A 235 20.71 14.49 0.03
C PHE A 235 21.89 13.51 -0.08
N SER A 236 22.59 13.49 -1.21
CA SER A 236 23.80 12.68 -1.41
C SER A 236 24.84 12.94 -0.31
N ASP A 237 25.04 14.19 0.12
CA ASP A 237 26.00 14.51 1.19
C ASP A 237 25.60 13.86 2.51
N ALA A 238 24.31 13.91 2.84
CA ALA A 238 23.76 13.32 4.05
C ALA A 238 23.80 11.78 3.99
N ARG A 239 23.48 11.15 2.84
CA ARG A 239 23.59 9.70 2.64
C ARG A 239 25.04 9.23 2.71
N ASN A 240 25.95 9.95 2.07
CA ASN A 240 27.39 9.66 2.12
C ASN A 240 27.94 9.83 3.54
N LYS A 241 27.34 10.70 4.35
CA LYS A 241 27.69 10.80 5.78
C LYS A 241 27.32 9.54 6.55
N SER A 242 26.19 8.88 6.24
CA SER A 242 25.82 7.63 6.91
C SER A 242 26.76 6.49 6.53
N LEU A 243 27.14 6.39 5.24
CA LEU A 243 28.08 5.36 4.75
C LEU A 243 29.42 5.37 5.50
N LYS A 244 29.94 6.57 5.83
CA LYS A 244 31.19 6.72 6.62
C LYS A 244 31.12 6.13 8.03
N HIS A 245 29.92 5.90 8.55
CA HIS A 245 29.71 5.39 9.89
C HIS A 245 29.25 3.93 9.92
N ALA A 246 28.94 3.34 8.75
CA ALA A 246 28.50 1.96 8.62
C ALA A 246 29.68 1.00 8.52
N THR A 247 29.66 -0.06 9.32
CA THR A 247 30.74 -1.04 9.42
C THR A 247 30.38 -2.41 8.84
N GLY A 248 29.12 -2.60 8.46
CA GLY A 248 28.60 -3.86 7.96
C GLY A 248 29.15 -4.25 6.60
N GLU A 249 29.12 -5.55 6.29
CA GLU A 249 29.48 -6.08 4.97
C GLU A 249 28.51 -5.63 3.87
N TRP A 250 27.22 -5.54 4.23
CA TRP A 250 26.14 -5.05 3.40
C TRP A 250 25.55 -3.76 3.98
N ILE A 251 25.22 -2.83 3.10
CA ILE A 251 24.41 -1.66 3.42
C ILE A 251 22.99 -1.92 2.96
N LEU A 252 22.04 -1.91 3.90
CA LEU A 252 20.62 -1.74 3.60
C LEU A 252 20.30 -0.26 3.74
N TRP A 253 19.75 0.33 2.69
CA TRP A 253 19.26 1.69 2.71
C TRP A 253 17.73 1.69 2.79
N LEU A 254 17.15 2.46 3.71
CA LEU A 254 15.71 2.72 3.76
C LEU A 254 15.45 4.19 4.11
N ASP A 255 14.35 4.74 3.61
CA ASP A 255 13.81 6.03 4.06
C ASP A 255 12.84 5.82 5.25
N ALA A 256 12.59 6.84 6.08
CA ALA A 256 11.82 6.68 7.33
C ALA A 256 10.35 6.28 7.11
N ASP A 257 9.82 6.59 5.93
CA ASP A 257 8.49 6.23 5.45
C ASP A 257 8.46 4.86 4.74
N GLU A 258 9.52 4.06 4.84
CA GLU A 258 9.63 2.72 4.25
C GLU A 258 9.72 1.63 5.33
N ALA A 259 9.26 0.41 5.04
CA ALA A 259 9.36 -0.74 5.92
C ALA A 259 9.61 -2.04 5.15
N LEU A 260 10.45 -2.93 5.68
CA LEU A 260 10.57 -4.29 5.16
C LEU A 260 9.28 -5.07 5.43
N ALA A 261 8.76 -5.72 4.38
CA ALA A 261 7.53 -6.49 4.39
C ALA A 261 7.81 -7.96 4.04
N ASP A 262 7.02 -8.55 3.15
CA ASP A 262 7.08 -9.97 2.80
C ASP A 262 8.49 -10.44 2.41
N GLY A 263 8.91 -11.60 2.94
CA GLY A 263 10.19 -12.23 2.62
C GLY A 263 11.38 -11.75 3.45
N LYS A 264 11.22 -10.72 4.29
CA LYS A 264 12.31 -10.12 5.08
C LYS A 264 13.01 -11.09 6.04
N GLU A 265 12.30 -12.09 6.56
CA GLU A 265 12.85 -13.09 7.47
C GLU A 265 13.92 -13.97 6.78
N ASN A 266 13.85 -14.07 5.45
CA ASN A 266 14.80 -14.84 4.64
C ASN A 266 15.98 -14.00 4.15
N LEU A 267 16.00 -12.68 4.35
CA LEU A 267 17.00 -11.78 3.78
C LEU A 267 18.44 -12.24 4.03
N ARG A 268 18.75 -12.65 5.26
CA ARG A 268 20.10 -13.15 5.62
C ARG A 268 20.48 -14.42 4.88
N LYS A 269 19.57 -15.39 4.78
CA LYS A 269 19.79 -16.65 4.04
C LYS A 269 19.96 -16.39 2.54
N LEU A 270 19.19 -15.44 2.00
CA LEU A 270 19.29 -15.04 0.60
C LEU A 270 20.65 -14.39 0.31
N LEU A 271 21.16 -13.53 1.20
CA LEU A 271 22.50 -12.96 1.05
C LEU A 271 23.61 -14.03 1.08
N GLU A 272 23.47 -15.06 1.92
CA GLU A 272 24.41 -16.20 1.97
C GLU A 272 24.38 -17.06 0.71
N ALA A 273 23.20 -17.25 0.13
CA ALA A 273 23.04 -18.08 -1.07
C ALA A 273 23.45 -17.36 -2.36
N ASN A 274 23.71 -16.05 -2.32
CA ASN A 274 23.95 -15.20 -3.49
C ASN A 274 25.22 -14.33 -3.29
N GLU A 275 26.29 -14.91 -2.75
CA GLU A 275 27.53 -14.20 -2.41
C GLU A 275 28.24 -13.58 -3.63
N GLU A 276 27.98 -14.10 -4.84
CA GLU A 276 28.54 -13.63 -6.11
C GLU A 276 28.02 -12.26 -6.56
N TYR A 277 26.96 -11.75 -5.93
CA TYR A 277 26.38 -10.44 -6.22
C TYR A 277 26.95 -9.34 -5.32
N ASP A 278 26.96 -8.12 -5.86
CA ASP A 278 27.46 -6.91 -5.21
C ASP A 278 26.34 -5.93 -4.81
N GLY A 279 25.13 -6.19 -5.26
CA GLY A 279 23.95 -5.41 -4.91
C GLY A 279 22.66 -6.04 -5.39
N PHE A 280 21.57 -5.65 -4.75
CA PHE A 280 20.24 -6.19 -4.99
C PHE A 280 19.20 -5.09 -5.12
N ILE A 281 18.34 -5.30 -6.11
CA ILE A 281 17.07 -4.62 -6.25
C ILE A 281 16.04 -5.37 -5.39
N LEU A 282 15.29 -4.62 -4.61
CA LEU A 282 14.18 -5.10 -3.79
C LEU A 282 12.87 -4.57 -4.40
N PRO A 283 11.84 -5.41 -4.61
CA PRO A 283 10.52 -4.94 -5.02
C PRO A 283 9.93 -3.99 -3.96
N MET A 284 9.54 -2.79 -4.37
CA MET A 284 8.96 -1.79 -3.46
C MET A 284 7.55 -1.40 -3.89
N VAL A 285 6.58 -1.61 -3.01
CA VAL A 285 5.19 -1.16 -3.16
C VAL A 285 5.07 0.23 -2.55
N SER A 286 4.89 1.26 -3.39
CA SER A 286 4.52 2.60 -2.94
C SER A 286 3.01 2.73 -2.91
N PHE A 287 2.43 2.82 -1.71
CA PHE A 287 1.00 3.05 -1.58
C PHE A 287 0.65 4.47 -2.02
N VAL A 288 -0.27 4.61 -2.99
CA VAL A 288 -0.71 5.92 -3.49
C VAL A 288 -2.14 6.21 -3.08
N GLY A 289 -2.41 7.48 -2.77
CA GLY A 289 -3.69 7.96 -2.30
C GLY A 289 -3.66 8.28 -0.80
N TYR A 290 -4.82 8.38 -0.18
CA TYR A 290 -4.94 8.59 1.27
C TYR A 290 -4.98 7.28 2.07
N ARG A 291 -4.93 6.13 1.40
CA ARG A 291 -5.16 4.80 1.98
C ARG A 291 -3.91 3.93 1.88
N SER A 292 -3.50 3.35 2.99
CA SER A 292 -2.32 2.48 3.10
C SER A 292 -2.46 1.09 2.45
N HIS A 293 -3.57 0.75 1.79
CA HIS A 293 -3.85 -0.66 1.42
C HIS A 293 -4.64 -0.89 0.12
N ARG A 294 -4.88 0.13 -0.74
CA ARG A 294 -5.81 -0.01 -1.89
C ARG A 294 -5.14 -0.09 -3.25
N GLU A 295 -4.10 0.71 -3.48
CA GLU A 295 -3.34 0.73 -4.72
C GLU A 295 -1.87 1.02 -4.41
N GLY A 296 -0.99 0.14 -4.86
CA GLY A 296 0.45 0.29 -4.78
C GLY A 296 1.08 0.36 -6.16
N HIS A 297 2.06 1.23 -6.36
CA HIS A 297 2.97 1.09 -7.50
C HIS A 297 4.17 0.26 -7.07
N VAL A 298 4.39 -0.87 -7.75
CA VAL A 298 5.57 -1.69 -7.51
C VAL A 298 6.69 -1.16 -8.38
N HIS A 299 7.82 -0.85 -7.76
CA HIS A 299 9.01 -0.46 -8.50
C HIS A 299 10.26 -1.14 -7.94
N PRO A 300 11.21 -1.57 -8.78
CA PRO A 300 12.53 -1.99 -8.38
C PRO A 300 13.26 -0.88 -7.61
N ALA A 301 13.60 -1.13 -6.36
CA ALA A 301 14.39 -0.24 -5.54
C ALA A 301 15.77 -0.84 -5.25
N PHE A 302 16.84 -0.23 -5.76
CA PHE A 302 18.22 -0.63 -5.43
C PHE A 302 18.56 -0.17 -4.01
N ARG A 303 18.28 -1.03 -3.02
CA ARG A 303 18.34 -0.69 -1.59
C ARG A 303 19.37 -1.50 -0.81
N LEU A 304 19.97 -2.53 -1.39
CA LEU A 304 20.92 -3.40 -0.69
C LEU A 304 22.20 -3.58 -1.51
N PHE A 305 23.37 -3.29 -0.95
CA PHE A 305 24.63 -3.35 -1.69
C PHE A 305 25.84 -3.59 -0.79
N ARG A 306 26.94 -4.08 -1.37
CA ARG A 306 28.20 -4.30 -0.66
C ARG A 306 28.77 -2.97 -0.16
N ASN A 307 29.26 -2.96 1.07
CA ASN A 307 29.99 -1.84 1.65
C ASN A 307 31.43 -1.80 1.11
N LEU A 308 31.59 -1.30 -0.12
CA LEU A 308 32.88 -1.17 -0.80
C LEU A 308 33.51 0.19 -0.50
N GLU A 309 34.82 0.23 -0.31
CA GLU A 309 35.53 1.49 -0.10
C GLU A 309 35.49 2.36 -1.36
N GLY A 310 35.16 3.65 -1.20
CA GLY A 310 35.11 4.62 -2.31
C GLY A 310 33.75 4.80 -2.99
N ILE A 311 32.75 3.97 -2.69
CA ILE A 311 31.39 4.18 -3.22
C ILE A 311 30.75 5.42 -2.60
N ARG A 312 29.91 6.10 -3.38
CA ARG A 312 29.20 7.30 -2.93
C ARG A 312 27.90 7.49 -3.71
N PHE A 313 26.88 7.98 -3.03
CA PHE A 313 25.69 8.52 -3.66
C PHE A 313 26.06 9.78 -4.45
N GLU A 314 25.58 9.84 -5.70
CA GLU A 314 25.76 10.95 -6.62
C GLU A 314 24.39 11.53 -7.03
N ARG A 315 24.34 12.79 -7.49
CA ARG A 315 23.15 13.62 -7.82
C ARG A 315 22.47 14.30 -6.61
N ASN A 316 21.72 15.37 -6.87
CA ASN A 316 21.04 16.19 -5.85
C ASN A 316 19.60 15.73 -5.57
N LEU A 317 18.99 15.01 -6.52
CA LEU A 317 17.65 14.44 -6.44
C LEU A 317 17.68 13.03 -7.06
N HIS A 318 17.06 12.04 -6.41
CA HIS A 318 17.08 10.62 -6.82
C HIS A 318 18.51 10.08 -6.92
N GLU A 319 19.22 10.17 -5.80
CA GLU A 319 20.64 9.88 -5.67
C GLU A 319 20.92 8.42 -6.06
N GLN A 320 21.94 8.21 -6.90
CA GLN A 320 22.30 6.88 -7.40
C GLN A 320 23.60 6.39 -6.78
N ILE A 321 23.62 5.13 -6.36
CA ILE A 321 24.82 4.45 -5.83
C ILE A 321 25.43 3.47 -6.85
N ALA A 322 24.60 2.88 -7.73
CA ALA A 322 25.00 1.81 -8.64
C ALA A 322 26.10 2.23 -9.63
N SER A 323 26.09 3.50 -10.10
CA SER A 323 27.15 4.04 -10.94
C SER A 323 28.50 4.04 -10.22
N SER A 324 28.54 4.52 -8.97
CA SER A 324 29.76 4.54 -8.15
C SER A 324 30.27 3.13 -7.84
N ILE A 325 29.37 2.16 -7.63
CA ILE A 325 29.73 0.76 -7.42
C ILE A 325 30.44 0.21 -8.66
N LYS A 326 29.91 0.46 -9.87
CA LYS A 326 30.56 0.04 -11.12
C LYS A 326 31.88 0.76 -11.40
N GLN A 327 32.06 1.98 -10.92
CA GLN A 327 33.35 2.68 -11.03
C GLN A 327 34.41 2.03 -10.12
N VAL A 328 34.04 1.66 -8.90
CA VAL A 328 34.93 1.01 -7.94
C VAL A 328 35.19 -0.46 -8.31
N LYS A 329 34.16 -1.17 -8.77
CA LYS A 329 34.20 -2.58 -9.18
C LYS A 329 33.51 -2.74 -10.55
N PRO A 330 34.26 -2.62 -11.67
CA PRO A 330 33.71 -2.69 -13.02
C PRO A 330 32.93 -3.97 -13.36
N ASP A 331 33.28 -5.10 -12.75
CA ASP A 331 32.65 -6.41 -12.90
C ASP A 331 31.50 -6.67 -11.90
N ALA A 332 31.06 -5.64 -11.17
CA ALA A 332 30.01 -5.76 -10.15
C ALA A 332 28.71 -6.37 -10.72
N LYS A 333 28.17 -7.36 -10.02
CA LYS A 333 26.93 -8.05 -10.39
C LYS A 333 25.75 -7.59 -9.55
N PHE A 334 24.63 -7.30 -10.19
CA PHE A 334 23.40 -6.91 -9.49
C PHE A 334 22.30 -7.94 -9.70
N GLY A 335 21.61 -8.30 -8.62
CA GLY A 335 20.54 -9.29 -8.61
C GLY A 335 19.23 -8.71 -8.10
N ILE A 336 18.24 -9.57 -7.95
CA ILE A 336 16.93 -9.21 -7.37
C ILE A 336 16.61 -10.20 -6.28
N LEU A 337 16.18 -9.69 -5.11
CA LEU A 337 15.71 -10.55 -4.02
C LEU A 337 14.20 -10.41 -3.83
N PRO A 338 13.48 -11.50 -3.53
CA PRO A 338 12.06 -11.46 -3.22
C PRO A 338 11.80 -10.98 -1.79
N VAL A 339 12.38 -9.83 -1.43
CA VAL A 339 12.19 -9.15 -0.14
C VAL A 339 11.53 -7.82 -0.42
N TRP A 340 10.29 -7.67 0.03
CA TRP A 340 9.44 -6.55 -0.31
C TRP A 340 9.68 -5.35 0.61
N ILE A 341 9.56 -4.15 0.05
CA ILE A 341 9.52 -2.90 0.80
C ILE A 341 8.15 -2.26 0.61
N GLU A 342 7.54 -1.83 1.70
CA GLU A 342 6.33 -1.01 1.69
C GLU A 342 6.72 0.44 1.93
N HIS A 343 6.33 1.34 1.02
CA HIS A 343 6.62 2.76 1.07
C HIS A 343 5.32 3.55 1.25
N TYR A 344 5.28 4.34 2.33
CA TYR A 344 4.11 5.03 2.85
C TYR A 344 4.14 6.55 2.60
N GLY A 345 5.20 7.07 2.00
CA GLY A 345 5.48 8.51 1.84
C GLY A 345 4.49 9.30 0.99
N TYR A 346 3.53 8.65 0.34
CA TYR A 346 2.48 9.30 -0.46
C TYR A 346 1.14 9.47 0.28
N LEU A 347 1.00 8.93 1.49
CA LEU A 347 -0.16 9.15 2.37
C LEU A 347 -0.06 10.56 2.95
N SER A 348 -0.81 11.51 2.39
CA SER A 348 -0.52 12.94 2.52
C SER A 348 -1.35 13.64 3.60
N PRO A 349 -0.75 14.59 4.34
CA PRO A 349 -1.32 15.92 4.50
C PRO A 349 -0.87 16.78 3.32
N LEU A 350 -1.82 17.23 2.49
CA LEU A 350 -1.63 18.02 1.26
C LEU A 350 -0.59 19.16 1.37
N VAL A 351 -0.45 19.77 2.55
CA VAL A 351 0.40 20.95 2.79
C VAL A 351 1.91 20.60 2.76
N ARG A 352 2.33 19.53 3.44
CA ARG A 352 3.75 19.09 3.42
C ARG A 352 4.16 18.63 2.02
N ARG A 353 3.24 18.00 1.29
CA ARG A 353 3.45 17.56 -0.10
C ARG A 353 3.70 18.75 -1.04
N LYS A 354 2.95 19.84 -0.92
CA LYS A 354 3.17 21.06 -1.74
C LYS A 354 4.56 21.66 -1.53
N GLN A 355 5.04 21.76 -0.29
CA GLN A 355 6.39 22.26 0.00
C GLN A 355 7.48 21.31 -0.51
N LYS A 356 7.31 19.99 -0.37
CA LYS A 356 8.23 18.96 -0.89
C LYS A 356 8.36 19.04 -2.42
N VAL A 357 7.23 19.15 -3.13
CA VAL A 357 7.21 19.23 -4.60
C VAL A 357 7.86 20.52 -5.09
N ALA A 358 7.58 21.67 -4.48
CA ALA A 358 8.20 22.94 -4.86
C ALA A 358 9.73 22.91 -4.71
N ARG A 359 10.24 22.38 -3.59
CA ARG A 359 11.68 22.21 -3.38
C ARG A 359 12.31 21.26 -4.41
N ASN A 360 11.71 20.10 -4.64
CA ASN A 360 12.22 19.11 -5.59
C ASN A 360 12.25 19.66 -7.03
N LEU A 361 11.24 20.46 -7.40
CA LEU A 361 11.18 21.13 -8.70
C LEU A 361 12.39 22.05 -8.92
N GLU A 362 12.81 22.82 -7.91
CA GLU A 362 13.99 23.69 -8.01
C GLU A 362 15.30 22.90 -8.08
N LEU A 363 15.40 21.76 -7.39
CA LEU A 363 16.55 20.86 -7.50
C LEU A 363 16.64 20.23 -8.90
N ALA A 364 15.53 19.73 -9.45
CA ALA A 364 15.50 19.16 -10.80
C ALA A 364 15.89 20.21 -11.87
N LYS A 365 15.40 21.46 -11.73
CA LYS A 365 15.84 22.58 -12.59
C LYS A 365 17.33 22.90 -12.44
N LYS A 366 17.90 22.77 -11.23
CA LYS A 366 19.33 22.97 -10.99
C LYS A 366 20.17 21.93 -11.73
N ASP A 367 19.78 20.66 -11.69
CA ASP A 367 20.49 19.60 -12.39
C ASP A 367 20.48 19.83 -13.92
N LEU A 368 19.35 20.28 -14.49
CA LEU A 368 19.26 20.66 -15.91
C LEU A 368 20.03 21.92 -16.29
N ARG A 369 20.26 22.85 -15.35
CA ARG A 369 21.17 24.01 -15.58
C ARG A 369 22.62 23.55 -15.69
N VAL A 370 23.00 22.48 -14.99
CA VAL A 370 24.35 21.90 -15.06
C VAL A 370 24.51 21.07 -16.34
N ASN A 371 23.52 20.24 -16.67
CA ASN A 371 23.51 19.46 -17.90
C ASN A 371 22.12 19.47 -18.58
N PRO A 372 21.89 20.32 -19.59
CA PRO A 372 20.61 20.41 -20.29
C PRO A 372 20.23 19.18 -21.13
N PHE A 373 21.17 18.25 -21.32
CA PHE A 373 20.98 17.05 -22.13
C PHE A 373 20.80 15.78 -21.28
N ASP A 374 20.74 15.89 -19.95
CA ASP A 374 20.57 14.73 -19.07
C ASP A 374 19.12 14.20 -19.14
N PRO A 375 18.89 13.00 -19.72
CA PRO A 375 17.54 12.44 -19.84
C PRO A 375 16.90 12.13 -18.48
N PHE A 376 17.69 11.76 -17.47
CA PHE A 376 17.19 11.45 -16.14
C PHE A 376 16.74 12.71 -15.41
N ALA A 377 17.46 13.82 -15.58
CA ALA A 377 17.07 15.12 -15.02
C ALA A 377 15.77 15.65 -15.65
N TRP A 378 15.59 15.47 -16.97
CA TRP A 378 14.32 15.78 -17.65
C TRP A 378 13.16 14.91 -17.15
N TYR A 379 13.38 13.60 -17.00
CA TYR A 379 12.37 12.69 -16.46
C TYR A 379 11.94 13.10 -15.03
N ASN A 380 12.90 13.38 -14.15
CA ASN A 380 12.61 13.81 -12.78
C ASN A 380 11.86 15.15 -12.73
N LEU A 381 12.22 16.11 -13.59
CA LEU A 381 11.47 17.36 -13.72
C LEU A 381 10.02 17.11 -14.17
N GLY A 382 9.83 16.20 -15.12
CA GLY A 382 8.51 15.76 -15.59
C GLY A 382 7.67 15.13 -14.47
N ARG A 383 8.27 14.28 -13.63
CA ARG A 383 7.61 13.67 -12.45
C ARG A 383 7.11 14.71 -11.45
N GLU A 384 7.88 15.78 -11.22
CA GLU A 384 7.42 16.85 -10.33
C GLU A 384 6.29 17.68 -10.94
N TYR A 385 6.33 17.98 -12.24
CA TYR A 385 5.18 18.62 -12.93
C TYR A 385 3.94 17.72 -12.95
N LEU A 386 4.10 16.40 -13.11
CA LEU A 386 3.02 15.42 -13.03
C LEU A 386 2.36 15.46 -11.64
N ARG A 387 3.16 15.55 -10.56
CA ARG A 387 2.64 15.71 -9.19
C ARG A 387 1.88 17.01 -8.98
N LEU A 388 2.23 18.07 -9.71
CA LEU A 388 1.52 19.35 -9.72
C LEU A 388 0.31 19.36 -10.67
N ARG A 389 0.01 18.24 -11.34
CA ARG A 389 -1.03 18.14 -12.39
C ARG A 389 -0.83 19.14 -13.55
N GLN A 390 0.41 19.57 -13.78
CA GLN A 390 0.77 20.42 -14.92
C GLN A 390 1.08 19.52 -16.13
N TRP A 391 0.03 18.92 -16.69
CA TRP A 391 0.13 17.81 -17.64
C TRP A 391 0.92 18.18 -18.91
N GLU A 392 0.71 19.35 -19.53
CA GLU A 392 1.52 19.78 -20.69
C GLU A 392 3.01 19.87 -20.37
N ARG A 393 3.36 20.49 -19.23
CA ARG A 393 4.78 20.68 -18.84
C ARG A 393 5.43 19.34 -18.51
N ALA A 394 4.69 18.46 -17.83
CA ALA A 394 5.14 17.09 -17.55
C ALA A 394 5.39 16.33 -18.86
N PHE A 395 4.43 16.34 -19.79
CA PHE A 395 4.55 15.71 -21.10
C PHE A 395 5.74 16.27 -21.90
N TYR A 396 5.95 17.59 -21.91
CA TYR A 396 7.11 18.21 -22.54
C TYR A 396 8.42 17.66 -21.97
N CYS A 397 8.53 17.58 -20.64
CA CYS A 397 9.73 17.07 -19.99
C CYS A 397 9.96 15.58 -20.30
N PHE A 398 8.92 14.75 -20.29
CA PHE A 398 9.06 13.33 -20.65
C PHE A 398 9.46 13.16 -22.11
N ARG A 399 8.88 13.93 -23.04
CA ARG A 399 9.29 13.93 -24.44
C ARG A 399 10.76 14.33 -24.61
N ARG A 400 11.22 15.34 -23.88
CA ARG A 400 12.65 15.73 -23.85
C ARG A 400 13.54 14.61 -23.30
N ALA A 401 13.12 13.97 -22.22
CA ALA A 401 13.83 12.83 -21.65
C ALA A 401 14.00 11.72 -22.69
N LEU A 402 12.91 11.30 -23.35
CA LEU A 402 12.92 10.26 -24.40
C LEU A 402 13.85 10.61 -25.57
N VAL A 403 13.80 11.85 -26.06
CA VAL A 403 14.68 12.33 -27.15
C VAL A 403 16.16 12.24 -26.76
N HIS A 404 16.52 12.61 -25.53
CA HIS A 404 17.90 12.57 -25.06
C HIS A 404 18.38 11.15 -24.70
N LEU A 405 17.45 10.23 -24.45
CA LEU A 405 17.74 8.83 -24.12
C LEU A 405 18.13 8.01 -25.36
N GLY A 406 17.52 8.32 -26.51
CA GLY A 406 17.72 7.59 -27.77
C GLY A 406 17.34 6.11 -27.63
N ASP A 407 18.06 5.23 -28.33
CA ASP A 407 17.84 3.78 -28.31
C ASP A 407 18.46 3.07 -27.09
N THR A 408 19.02 3.84 -26.14
CA THR A 408 19.73 3.27 -24.99
C THR A 408 18.74 2.75 -23.97
N PHE A 409 18.70 1.44 -23.72
CA PHE A 409 17.82 0.89 -22.69
C PHE A 409 18.22 1.38 -21.28
N THR A 410 17.26 1.98 -20.55
CA THR A 410 17.43 2.31 -19.12
C THR A 410 16.20 1.85 -18.31
N PRO A 411 16.36 1.50 -17.02
CA PRO A 411 15.24 1.01 -16.21
C PRO A 411 14.04 1.97 -16.13
N TYR A 412 14.26 3.28 -16.23
CA TYR A 412 13.20 4.29 -16.17
C TYR A 412 12.61 4.68 -17.53
N LEU A 413 13.16 4.18 -18.65
CA LEU A 413 12.66 4.48 -20.01
C LEU A 413 11.19 4.10 -20.14
N LEU A 414 10.85 2.87 -19.73
CA LEU A 414 9.47 2.39 -19.75
C LEU A 414 8.56 3.28 -18.90
N ARG A 415 9.01 3.66 -17.70
CA ARG A 415 8.23 4.52 -16.82
C ARG A 415 8.02 5.91 -17.40
N CYS A 416 9.04 6.46 -18.06
CA CYS A 416 8.95 7.73 -18.78
C CYS A 416 7.93 7.66 -19.92
N LEU A 417 7.90 6.56 -20.69
CA LEU A 417 6.88 6.32 -21.72
C LEU A 417 5.49 6.24 -21.10
N CYS A 418 5.34 5.46 -20.02
CA CYS A 418 4.08 5.30 -19.31
C CYS A 418 3.53 6.64 -18.79
N ASP A 419 4.38 7.44 -18.14
CA ASP A 419 4.01 8.75 -17.60
C ASP A 419 3.69 9.76 -18.72
N ALA A 420 4.38 9.69 -19.87
CA ALA A 420 4.07 10.51 -21.04
C ALA A 420 2.69 10.18 -21.62
N VAL A 421 2.38 8.89 -21.80
CA VAL A 421 1.05 8.41 -22.23
C VAL A 421 -0.03 8.83 -21.23
N HIS A 422 0.23 8.69 -19.93
CA HIS A 422 -0.68 9.14 -18.89
C HIS A 422 -0.97 10.64 -18.98
N CYS A 423 0.06 11.49 -19.19
CA CYS A 423 -0.17 12.92 -19.40
C CYS A 423 -1.05 13.20 -20.63
N LEU A 424 -0.84 12.51 -21.75
CA LEU A 424 -1.70 12.67 -22.93
C LEU A 424 -3.15 12.26 -22.66
N MET A 425 -3.37 11.20 -21.88
CA MET A 425 -4.70 10.79 -21.47
C MET A 425 -5.38 11.83 -20.58
N GLN A 426 -4.66 12.41 -19.62
CA GLN A 426 -5.19 13.50 -18.77
C GLN A 426 -5.47 14.78 -19.56
N LEU A 427 -4.80 14.99 -20.69
CA LEU A 427 -5.05 16.08 -21.63
C LEU A 427 -6.15 15.80 -22.64
N ASN A 428 -6.83 14.64 -22.53
CA ASN A 428 -7.83 14.18 -23.48
C ASN A 428 -7.29 14.11 -24.93
N ARG A 429 -6.05 13.60 -25.10
CA ARG A 429 -5.38 13.42 -26.41
C ARG A 429 -5.07 11.94 -26.69
N PRO A 430 -6.09 11.05 -26.70
CA PRO A 430 -5.86 9.62 -26.84
C PRO A 430 -5.28 9.22 -28.21
N GLN A 431 -5.51 9.99 -29.28
CA GLN A 431 -4.91 9.74 -30.60
C GLN A 431 -3.39 9.96 -30.59
N GLN A 432 -2.90 10.96 -29.84
CA GLN A 432 -1.45 11.16 -29.67
C GLN A 432 -0.86 10.05 -28.80
N ALA A 433 -1.60 9.60 -27.79
CA ALA A 433 -1.19 8.55 -26.88
C ALA A 433 -0.99 7.21 -27.62
N ILE A 434 -1.92 6.82 -28.51
CA ILE A 434 -1.81 5.57 -29.26
C ILE A 434 -0.66 5.62 -30.28
N ALA A 435 -0.39 6.78 -30.88
CA ALA A 435 0.75 6.95 -31.77
C ALA A 435 2.08 6.77 -31.02
N LEU A 436 2.22 7.37 -29.84
CA LEU A 436 3.41 7.21 -28.99
C LEU A 436 3.61 5.75 -28.54
N LEU A 437 2.53 5.04 -28.21
CA LEU A 437 2.59 3.61 -27.89
C LEU A 437 3.06 2.80 -29.10
N ARG A 438 2.53 3.05 -30.31
CA ARG A 438 2.98 2.33 -31.53
C ARG A 438 4.46 2.55 -31.83
N GLU A 439 4.98 3.76 -31.63
CA GLU A 439 6.42 4.03 -31.73
C GLU A 439 7.21 3.22 -30.70
N SER A 440 6.69 3.13 -29.46
CA SER A 440 7.32 2.41 -28.36
C SER A 440 7.32 0.89 -28.53
N GLN A 441 6.35 0.32 -29.25
CA GLN A 441 6.29 -1.12 -29.55
C GLN A 441 7.45 -1.63 -30.43
N GLN A 442 8.20 -0.72 -31.07
CA GLN A 442 9.42 -1.07 -31.81
C GLN A 442 10.60 -1.36 -30.87
N LEU A 443 10.50 -0.98 -29.60
CA LEU A 443 11.50 -1.30 -28.58
C LEU A 443 11.33 -2.75 -28.14
N PRO A 444 12.41 -3.50 -27.86
CA PRO A 444 12.35 -4.88 -27.35
C PRO A 444 11.96 -4.92 -25.86
N ILE A 445 10.89 -4.21 -25.49
CA ILE A 445 10.43 -4.03 -24.11
C ILE A 445 8.93 -4.38 -24.05
N THR A 446 8.60 -5.53 -23.45
CA THR A 446 7.21 -5.92 -23.20
C THR A 446 6.98 -6.02 -21.70
N THR A 447 6.03 -5.23 -21.20
CA THR A 447 5.63 -5.24 -19.79
C THR A 447 4.11 -5.18 -19.63
N PRO A 448 3.58 -5.63 -18.48
CA PRO A 448 2.15 -5.54 -18.19
C PRO A 448 1.60 -4.12 -18.26
N ASP A 449 2.34 -3.13 -17.76
CA ASP A 449 1.90 -1.73 -17.74
C ASP A 449 1.70 -1.16 -19.14
N PHE A 450 2.55 -1.57 -20.08
CA PHE A 450 2.41 -1.16 -21.47
C PHE A 450 1.09 -1.66 -22.08
N TRP A 451 0.76 -2.93 -21.84
CA TRP A 451 -0.51 -3.53 -22.26
C TRP A 451 -1.71 -2.88 -21.59
N VAL A 452 -1.62 -2.58 -20.28
CA VAL A 452 -2.69 -1.87 -19.55
C VAL A 452 -2.89 -0.47 -20.10
N LEU A 453 -1.82 0.28 -20.38
CA LEU A 453 -1.92 1.62 -20.95
C LEU A 453 -2.48 1.59 -22.37
N GLU A 454 -2.04 0.67 -23.21
CA GLU A 454 -2.63 0.49 -24.53
C GLU A 454 -4.12 0.19 -24.43
N GLY A 455 -4.51 -0.69 -23.51
CA GLY A 455 -5.91 -0.98 -23.23
C GLY A 455 -6.70 0.26 -22.82
N GLN A 456 -6.17 1.07 -21.91
CA GLN A 456 -6.81 2.32 -21.46
C GLN A 456 -6.94 3.36 -22.58
N VAL A 457 -5.90 3.51 -23.40
CA VAL A 457 -5.91 4.43 -24.54
C VAL A 457 -6.94 3.99 -25.58
N ARG A 458 -6.97 2.70 -25.94
CA ARG A 458 -7.97 2.15 -26.87
C ARG A 458 -9.38 2.26 -26.33
N PHE A 459 -9.57 2.01 -25.03
CA PHE A 459 -10.86 2.19 -24.37
C PHE A 459 -11.36 3.63 -24.49
N ALA A 460 -10.49 4.63 -24.30
CA ALA A 460 -10.82 6.04 -24.48
C ALA A 460 -11.07 6.44 -25.94
N LEU A 461 -10.54 5.68 -26.90
CA LEU A 461 -10.78 5.89 -28.33
C LEU A 461 -12.09 5.27 -28.83
N GLY A 462 -12.77 4.44 -28.05
CA GLY A 462 -13.94 3.67 -28.50
C GLY A 462 -13.63 2.22 -28.89
N ASP A 463 -12.36 1.89 -29.17
CA ASP A 463 -11.89 0.54 -29.53
C ASP A 463 -11.89 -0.42 -28.32
N TRP A 464 -13.08 -0.78 -27.82
CA TRP A 464 -13.26 -1.61 -26.62
C TRP A 464 -12.79 -3.05 -26.85
N MET A 465 -12.90 -3.56 -28.08
CA MET A 465 -12.43 -4.90 -28.44
C MET A 465 -10.90 -4.96 -28.49
N GLY A 466 -10.24 -3.96 -29.07
CA GLY A 466 -8.78 -3.83 -29.01
C GLY A 466 -8.29 -3.59 -27.59
N ALA A 467 -9.02 -2.81 -26.79
CA ALA A 467 -8.73 -2.64 -25.38
C ALA A 467 -8.81 -3.97 -24.60
N LEU A 468 -9.87 -4.76 -24.83
CA LEU A 468 -10.05 -6.08 -24.22
C LEU A 468 -8.85 -7.01 -24.53
N ARG A 469 -8.41 -7.06 -25.79
CA ARG A 469 -7.23 -7.84 -26.20
C ARG A 469 -5.96 -7.37 -25.49
N ALA A 470 -5.77 -6.05 -25.34
CA ALA A 470 -4.61 -5.51 -24.65
C ALA A 470 -4.59 -5.92 -23.16
N PHE A 471 -5.72 -5.84 -22.46
CA PHE A 471 -5.81 -6.29 -21.06
C PHE A 471 -5.61 -7.80 -20.90
N GLN A 472 -6.08 -8.62 -21.85
CA GLN A 472 -5.76 -10.05 -21.90
C GLN A 472 -4.26 -10.29 -22.08
N GLY A 473 -3.59 -9.48 -22.90
CA GLY A 473 -2.13 -9.45 -23.03
C GLY A 473 -1.44 -9.20 -21.68
N ALA A 474 -1.92 -8.25 -20.88
CA ALA A 474 -1.38 -7.99 -19.55
C ALA A 474 -1.54 -9.19 -18.59
N LEU A 475 -2.66 -9.91 -18.65
CA LEU A 475 -2.91 -11.10 -17.83
C LEU A 475 -1.98 -12.28 -18.15
N SER A 476 -1.40 -12.34 -19.35
CA SER A 476 -0.45 -13.40 -19.72
C SER A 476 0.84 -13.42 -18.86
N PHE A 477 1.15 -12.32 -18.17
CA PHE A 477 2.32 -12.17 -17.30
C PHE A 477 2.12 -12.65 -15.86
N ALA A 478 0.96 -13.22 -15.51
CA ALA A 478 0.61 -13.56 -14.12
C ALA A 478 1.63 -14.48 -13.40
N SER A 479 2.37 -15.31 -14.13
CA SER A 479 3.37 -16.26 -13.59
C SER A 479 4.83 -15.82 -13.77
N GLN A 480 5.09 -14.75 -14.52
CA GLN A 480 6.43 -14.25 -14.84
C GLN A 480 6.42 -12.73 -14.72
N LEU A 481 6.39 -12.24 -13.47
CA LEU A 481 6.49 -10.80 -13.22
C LEU A 481 7.87 -10.32 -13.67
N PRO A 482 7.95 -9.27 -14.52
CA PRO A 482 9.21 -8.68 -14.91
C PRO A 482 9.82 -7.97 -13.70
N THR A 483 10.72 -8.66 -12.98
CA THR A 483 11.41 -8.11 -11.80
C THR A 483 12.37 -6.97 -12.16
N ASN A 484 12.77 -6.88 -13.43
CA ASN A 484 13.67 -5.85 -13.95
C ASN A 484 12.99 -4.52 -14.28
N PHE A 485 11.66 -4.40 -14.14
CA PHE A 485 10.89 -3.25 -14.61
C PHE A 485 9.91 -2.73 -13.56
N ASP A 486 9.64 -1.42 -13.59
CA ASP A 486 8.50 -0.82 -12.89
C ASP A 486 7.19 -1.42 -13.43
N TRP A 487 6.26 -1.80 -12.55
CA TRP A 487 4.92 -2.21 -12.95
C TRP A 487 3.87 -1.88 -11.89
N THR A 488 2.63 -1.64 -12.33
CA THR A 488 1.53 -1.22 -11.48
C THR A 488 0.87 -2.43 -10.84
N GLU A 489 0.74 -2.45 -9.51
CA GLU A 489 0.07 -3.55 -8.81
C GLU A 489 -1.35 -3.72 -9.36
N GLY A 490 -1.73 -4.96 -9.67
CA GLY A 490 -3.01 -5.26 -10.32
C GLY A 490 -2.98 -5.27 -11.85
N ALA A 491 -1.94 -4.76 -12.51
CA ALA A 491 -1.82 -4.76 -13.97
C ALA A 491 -1.88 -6.18 -14.58
N THR A 492 -1.37 -7.19 -13.86
CA THR A 492 -1.42 -8.61 -14.25
C THR A 492 -2.55 -9.38 -13.54
N SER A 493 -3.45 -8.69 -12.85
CA SER A 493 -4.50 -9.32 -12.05
C SER A 493 -5.77 -8.47 -11.93
N TYR A 494 -6.08 -7.95 -10.73
CA TYR A 494 -7.37 -7.32 -10.44
C TYR A 494 -7.63 -6.04 -11.25
N GLY A 495 -6.59 -5.27 -11.58
CA GLY A 495 -6.69 -4.07 -12.41
C GLY A 495 -7.06 -4.40 -13.85
N ALA A 496 -6.38 -5.38 -14.47
CA ALA A 496 -6.71 -5.82 -15.82
C ALA A 496 -8.12 -6.41 -15.91
N TRP A 497 -8.53 -7.27 -14.96
CA TRP A 497 -9.89 -7.81 -14.91
C TRP A 497 -10.95 -6.71 -14.81
N TYR A 498 -10.71 -5.67 -14.00
CA TYR A 498 -11.63 -4.54 -13.90
C TYR A 498 -11.79 -3.80 -15.23
N TRP A 499 -10.69 -3.50 -15.91
CA TRP A 499 -10.76 -2.83 -17.20
C TRP A 499 -11.44 -3.68 -18.28
N MET A 500 -11.20 -5.00 -18.30
CA MET A 500 -11.96 -5.93 -19.15
C MET A 500 -13.46 -5.86 -18.85
N GLY A 501 -13.84 -5.77 -17.57
CA GLY A 501 -15.22 -5.59 -17.16
C GLY A 501 -15.84 -4.31 -17.71
N LEU A 502 -15.11 -3.19 -17.68
CA LEU A 502 -15.54 -1.94 -18.30
C LEU A 502 -15.71 -2.07 -19.82
N CYS A 503 -14.80 -2.77 -20.52
CA CYS A 503 -14.95 -3.03 -21.96
C CYS A 503 -16.25 -3.79 -22.23
N HIS A 504 -16.49 -4.91 -21.54
CA HIS A 504 -17.72 -5.69 -21.69
C HIS A 504 -18.96 -4.87 -21.37
N GLN A 505 -18.91 -4.03 -20.33
CA GLN A 505 -20.01 -3.13 -19.97
C GLN A 505 -20.31 -2.12 -21.09
N LYS A 506 -19.28 -1.50 -21.69
CA LYS A 506 -19.44 -0.58 -22.84
C LYS A 506 -20.00 -1.28 -24.07
N MET A 507 -19.62 -2.54 -24.31
CA MET A 507 -20.18 -3.38 -25.37
C MET A 507 -21.59 -3.94 -25.06
N GLY A 508 -22.19 -3.62 -23.91
CA GLY A 508 -23.50 -4.12 -23.50
C GLY A 508 -23.53 -5.57 -23.02
N GLN A 509 -22.37 -6.21 -22.86
CA GLN A 509 -22.20 -7.59 -22.42
C GLN A 509 -22.18 -7.67 -20.88
N LEU A 510 -23.32 -7.37 -20.25
CA LEU A 510 -23.44 -7.24 -18.79
C LEU A 510 -23.05 -8.51 -18.01
N PRO A 511 -23.39 -9.74 -18.44
CA PRO A 511 -22.96 -10.95 -17.74
C PRO A 511 -21.43 -11.12 -17.69
N ASP A 512 -20.75 -10.84 -18.81
CA ASP A 512 -19.29 -10.93 -18.90
C ASP A 512 -18.61 -9.82 -18.09
N ALA A 513 -19.19 -8.61 -18.09
CA ALA A 513 -18.75 -7.51 -17.26
C ALA A 513 -18.80 -7.88 -15.77
N LEU A 514 -19.92 -8.47 -15.33
CA LEU A 514 -20.11 -8.92 -13.95
C LEU A 514 -19.09 -9.99 -13.55
N GLN A 515 -18.83 -10.97 -14.42
CA GLN A 515 -17.81 -12.00 -14.20
C GLN A 515 -16.41 -11.38 -14.06
N CYS A 516 -16.08 -10.40 -14.91
CA CYS A 516 -14.79 -9.70 -14.86
C CYS A 516 -14.62 -8.90 -13.56
N PHE A 517 -15.63 -8.12 -13.16
CA PHE A 517 -15.59 -7.38 -11.89
C PHE A 517 -15.50 -8.31 -10.68
N GLY A 518 -16.24 -9.42 -10.68
CA GLY A 518 -16.14 -10.45 -9.66
C GLY A 518 -14.73 -11.05 -9.57
N ARG A 519 -14.12 -11.43 -10.70
CA ARG A 519 -12.73 -11.90 -10.75
C ARG A 519 -11.72 -10.87 -10.27
N ALA A 520 -11.94 -9.59 -10.57
CA ALA A 520 -11.09 -8.52 -10.05
C ALA A 520 -11.15 -8.46 -8.52
N ILE A 521 -12.33 -8.52 -7.92
CA ILE A 521 -12.52 -8.58 -6.46
C ILE A 521 -11.82 -9.82 -5.88
N GLN A 522 -12.03 -11.00 -6.48
CA GLN A 522 -11.41 -12.25 -6.05
C GLN A 522 -9.88 -12.16 -6.05
N GLN A 523 -9.29 -11.65 -7.13
CA GLN A 523 -7.84 -11.53 -7.29
C GLN A 523 -7.21 -10.52 -6.32
N ALA A 524 -7.95 -9.45 -5.96
CA ALA A 524 -7.52 -8.52 -4.93
C ALA A 524 -7.56 -9.18 -3.54
N LEU A 525 -8.65 -9.88 -3.20
CA LEU A 525 -8.82 -10.54 -1.91
C LEU A 525 -7.81 -11.67 -1.67
N LEU A 526 -7.46 -12.44 -2.70
CA LEU A 526 -6.40 -13.46 -2.63
C LEU A 526 -5.03 -12.86 -2.25
N ARG A 527 -4.80 -11.59 -2.55
CA ARG A 527 -3.59 -10.82 -2.19
C ARG A 527 -3.76 -10.04 -0.88
N ARG A 528 -4.84 -10.29 -0.13
CA ARG A 528 -5.22 -9.52 1.08
C ARG A 528 -5.37 -8.02 0.82
N ARG A 529 -5.82 -7.66 -0.38
CA ARG A 529 -6.13 -6.29 -0.80
C ARG A 529 -7.64 -6.13 -1.05
N TYR A 530 -8.09 -4.87 -1.07
CA TYR A 530 -9.42 -4.50 -1.54
C TYR A 530 -9.27 -3.59 -2.75
N TYR A 531 -10.01 -3.87 -3.81
CA TYR A 531 -10.00 -3.06 -5.03
C TYR A 531 -11.37 -2.40 -5.25
N GLU A 532 -11.52 -1.19 -4.72
CA GLU A 532 -12.78 -0.44 -4.75
C GLU A 532 -13.38 -0.22 -6.14
N PRO A 533 -12.61 0.09 -7.19
CA PRO A 533 -13.19 0.29 -8.52
C PRO A 533 -14.01 -0.92 -8.98
N ALA A 534 -13.50 -2.14 -8.75
CA ALA A 534 -14.24 -3.35 -9.06
C ALA A 534 -15.44 -3.59 -8.15
N ILE A 535 -15.32 -3.30 -6.84
CA ILE A 535 -16.44 -3.41 -5.89
C ILE A 535 -17.57 -2.45 -6.30
N ASN A 536 -17.24 -1.20 -6.62
CA ASN A 536 -18.20 -0.19 -7.06
C ASN A 536 -18.91 -0.62 -8.34
N ALA A 537 -18.15 -1.01 -9.38
CA ALA A 537 -18.74 -1.44 -10.65
C ALA A 537 -19.61 -2.70 -10.49
N PHE A 538 -19.16 -3.67 -9.69
CA PHE A 538 -19.93 -4.88 -9.38
C PHE A 538 -21.26 -4.55 -8.70
N VAL A 539 -21.23 -3.74 -7.63
CA VAL A 539 -22.43 -3.37 -6.88
C VAL A 539 -23.39 -2.55 -7.74
N GLN A 540 -22.90 -1.62 -8.56
CA GLN A 540 -23.75 -0.85 -9.48
C GLN A 540 -24.49 -1.71 -10.49
N LEU A 541 -23.88 -2.78 -10.99
CA LEU A 541 -24.53 -3.71 -11.93
C LEU A 541 -25.55 -4.61 -11.24
N VAL A 542 -25.25 -5.06 -10.02
CA VAL A 542 -26.05 -6.07 -9.32
C VAL A 542 -27.19 -5.46 -8.51
N LEU A 543 -26.91 -4.39 -7.75
CA LEU A 543 -27.85 -3.85 -6.76
C LEU A 543 -29.20 -3.40 -7.36
N PRO A 544 -29.28 -2.80 -8.56
CA PRO A 544 -30.57 -2.49 -9.19
C PRO A 544 -31.44 -3.71 -9.50
N GLN A 545 -30.84 -4.90 -9.59
CA GLN A 545 -31.54 -6.16 -9.89
C GLN A 545 -31.89 -6.97 -8.63
N CYS A 546 -31.44 -6.52 -7.45
CA CYS A 546 -31.72 -7.20 -6.19
C CYS A 546 -33.15 -6.93 -5.71
N ALA A 547 -33.81 -7.95 -5.16
CA ALA A 547 -35.07 -7.83 -4.43
C ALA A 547 -34.84 -7.84 -2.90
N THR A 548 -33.73 -8.41 -2.45
CA THR A 548 -33.35 -8.54 -1.04
C THR A 548 -31.85 -8.31 -0.85
N VAL A 549 -31.42 -8.09 0.41
CA VAL A 549 -30.00 -7.97 0.76
C VAL A 549 -29.23 -9.26 0.44
N ASP A 550 -29.89 -10.41 0.56
CA ASP A 550 -29.29 -11.72 0.28
C ASP A 550 -28.98 -11.94 -1.20
N ASP A 551 -29.62 -11.21 -2.10
CA ASP A 551 -29.32 -11.29 -3.54
C ASP A 551 -27.92 -10.77 -3.84
N LEU A 552 -27.53 -9.63 -3.25
CA LEU A 552 -26.18 -9.10 -3.40
C LEU A 552 -25.14 -10.06 -2.81
N ARG A 553 -25.46 -10.68 -1.66
CA ARG A 553 -24.58 -11.68 -1.02
C ARG A 553 -24.40 -12.90 -1.91
N ARG A 554 -25.48 -13.44 -2.46
CA ARG A 554 -25.45 -14.59 -3.37
C ARG A 554 -24.69 -14.26 -4.65
N ALA A 555 -24.83 -13.05 -5.17
CA ALA A 555 -24.12 -12.60 -6.37
C ALA A 555 -22.60 -12.51 -6.15
N ILE A 556 -22.15 -11.98 -5.00
CA ILE A 556 -20.71 -11.81 -4.74
C ILE A 556 -20.04 -13.08 -4.19
N ALA A 557 -20.79 -13.97 -3.53
CA ALA A 557 -20.25 -15.16 -2.87
C ALA A 557 -19.29 -16.02 -3.73
N PRO A 558 -19.54 -16.28 -5.03
CA PRO A 558 -18.63 -17.06 -5.88
C PRO A 558 -17.23 -16.44 -6.06
N PHE A 559 -17.10 -15.14 -5.81
CA PHE A 559 -15.87 -14.37 -6.02
C PHE A 559 -15.12 -14.07 -4.72
N VAL A 560 -15.68 -14.42 -3.56
CA VAL A 560 -15.05 -14.16 -2.27
C VAL A 560 -14.42 -15.46 -1.76
N PRO A 561 -13.09 -15.49 -1.50
CA PRO A 561 -12.44 -16.68 -0.95
C PRO A 561 -13.05 -17.10 0.40
N ASP A 562 -13.00 -18.40 0.70
CA ASP A 562 -13.56 -18.98 1.94
C ASP A 562 -13.05 -18.25 3.20
N GLY A 563 -13.99 -17.92 4.09
CA GLY A 563 -13.69 -17.19 5.34
C GLY A 563 -13.57 -15.68 5.20
N LEU A 564 -13.60 -15.11 3.98
CA LEU A 564 -13.60 -13.65 3.75
C LEU A 564 -14.98 -13.05 3.45
N SER A 565 -16.01 -13.88 3.20
CA SER A 565 -17.39 -13.44 2.93
C SER A 565 -17.99 -12.65 4.08
N SER A 566 -17.59 -12.95 5.31
CA SER A 566 -17.95 -12.23 6.53
C SER A 566 -16.80 -11.34 7.03
N HIS A 567 -15.90 -10.88 6.15
CA HIS A 567 -14.85 -9.95 6.58
C HIS A 567 -15.44 -8.55 6.79
N PRO A 568 -15.35 -7.94 7.99
CA PRO A 568 -16.03 -6.68 8.29
C PRO A 568 -15.70 -5.54 7.32
N GLN A 569 -14.43 -5.43 6.91
CA GLN A 569 -14.01 -4.39 5.96
C GLN A 569 -14.64 -4.56 4.57
N LEU A 570 -14.82 -5.79 4.08
CA LEU A 570 -15.47 -6.03 2.79
C LEU A 570 -16.94 -5.58 2.84
N LEU A 571 -17.63 -5.87 3.95
CA LEU A 571 -19.02 -5.44 4.15
C LEU A 571 -19.14 -3.91 4.16
N VAL A 572 -18.22 -3.20 4.79
CA VAL A 572 -18.18 -1.72 4.78
C VAL A 572 -17.96 -1.18 3.37
N LEU A 573 -17.09 -1.81 2.57
CA LEU A 573 -16.85 -1.41 1.18
C LEU A 573 -18.05 -1.66 0.27
N LEU A 574 -18.76 -2.79 0.45
CA LEU A 574 -20.00 -3.07 -0.27
C LEU A 574 -21.09 -2.06 0.10
N ALA A 575 -21.22 -1.72 1.39
CA ALA A 575 -22.14 -0.69 1.86
C ALA A 575 -21.80 0.70 1.27
N LYS A 576 -20.52 1.04 1.21
CA LYS A 576 -20.05 2.28 0.59
C LYS A 576 -20.39 2.34 -0.90
N ALA A 577 -20.13 1.24 -1.62
CA ALA A 577 -20.43 1.11 -3.04
C ALA A 577 -21.93 1.26 -3.31
N ALA A 578 -22.79 0.71 -2.45
CA ALA A 578 -24.24 0.84 -2.56
C ALA A 578 -24.72 2.30 -2.48
N LEU A 579 -23.99 3.19 -1.81
CA LEU A 579 -24.31 4.61 -1.66
C LEU A 579 -23.52 5.54 -2.60
N SER A 580 -22.82 5.00 -3.59
CA SER A 580 -21.81 5.77 -4.34
C SER A 580 -22.34 6.54 -5.54
N HIS A 581 -23.44 6.10 -6.17
CA HIS A 581 -23.93 6.64 -7.45
C HIS A 581 -25.42 6.98 -7.35
N TYR A 582 -25.79 8.17 -7.82
CA TYR A 582 -27.17 8.65 -7.83
C TYR A 582 -27.79 8.52 -9.23
N PRO A 583 -29.10 8.24 -9.34
CA PRO A 583 -30.01 7.93 -8.24
C PRO A 583 -29.71 6.57 -7.59
N LEU A 584 -29.95 6.47 -6.29
CA LEU A 584 -29.75 5.24 -5.54
C LEU A 584 -30.79 4.19 -5.91
N PRO A 585 -30.39 2.92 -6.10
CA PRO A 585 -31.34 1.82 -6.18
C PRO A 585 -32.22 1.72 -4.93
N THR A 586 -33.46 1.24 -5.07
CA THR A 586 -34.46 1.18 -3.99
C THR A 586 -33.95 0.51 -2.72
N LEU A 587 -33.10 -0.51 -2.83
CA LEU A 587 -32.56 -1.26 -1.69
C LEU A 587 -31.25 -0.71 -1.14
N ALA A 588 -30.68 0.37 -1.70
CA ALA A 588 -29.35 0.85 -1.33
C ALA A 588 -29.24 1.15 0.18
N LEU A 589 -30.22 1.85 0.76
CA LEU A 589 -30.20 2.22 2.18
C LEU A 589 -30.33 0.99 3.09
N SER A 590 -31.27 0.09 2.81
CA SER A 590 -31.50 -1.12 3.63
C SER A 590 -30.35 -2.13 3.54
N VAL A 591 -29.77 -2.30 2.35
CA VAL A 591 -28.54 -3.10 2.15
C VAL A 591 -27.38 -2.51 2.94
N THR A 592 -27.17 -1.20 2.85
CA THR A 592 -26.10 -0.51 3.59
C THR A 592 -26.27 -0.70 5.09
N GLU A 593 -27.48 -0.48 5.62
CA GLU A 593 -27.76 -0.65 7.04
C GLU A 593 -27.51 -2.08 7.53
N SER A 594 -27.95 -3.07 6.78
CA SER A 594 -27.72 -4.49 7.07
C SER A 594 -26.23 -4.84 7.12
N LEU A 595 -25.47 -4.45 6.08
CA LEU A 595 -24.04 -4.72 5.97
C LEU A 595 -23.23 -4.04 7.10
N LEU A 596 -23.54 -2.78 7.43
CA LEU A 596 -22.86 -2.06 8.51
C LEU A 596 -23.16 -2.65 9.90
N THR A 597 -24.38 -3.17 10.11
CA THR A 597 -24.78 -3.79 11.37
C THR A 597 -24.01 -5.09 11.60
N GLU A 598 -23.93 -5.94 10.57
CA GLU A 598 -23.14 -7.17 10.63
C GLU A 598 -21.65 -6.89 10.84
N ALA A 599 -21.08 -5.94 10.09
CA ALA A 599 -19.68 -5.55 10.25
C ALA A 599 -19.37 -5.12 11.70
N GLY A 600 -20.28 -4.35 12.31
CA GLY A 600 -20.17 -3.94 13.72
C GLY A 600 -20.22 -5.11 14.70
N ALA A 601 -21.15 -6.04 14.50
CA ALA A 601 -21.29 -7.23 15.36
C ALA A 601 -20.03 -8.11 15.33
N LEU A 602 -19.42 -8.28 14.15
CA LEU A 602 -18.22 -9.11 13.98
C LEU A 602 -16.97 -8.50 14.63
N VAL A 603 -16.85 -7.16 14.61
CA VAL A 603 -15.72 -6.45 15.25
C VAL A 603 -15.84 -6.49 16.77
N ALA A 604 -17.05 -6.40 17.33
CA ALA A 604 -17.26 -6.51 18.78
C ALA A 604 -16.77 -7.85 19.37
N VAL A 605 -16.70 -8.91 18.55
CA VAL A 605 -16.26 -10.25 18.96
C VAL A 605 -14.75 -10.45 18.80
N LYS A 606 -14.07 -9.67 17.95
CA LYS A 606 -12.65 -9.82 17.62
C LYS A 606 -11.93 -8.46 17.77
N SER A 607 -11.38 -8.20 18.95
CA SER A 607 -10.80 -6.89 19.32
C SER A 607 -9.55 -6.47 18.54
N ASP A 608 -8.89 -7.39 17.82
CA ASP A 608 -7.71 -7.12 17.00
C ASP A 608 -7.86 -7.76 15.61
N LEU A 609 -8.62 -7.11 14.71
CA LEU A 609 -8.70 -7.48 13.30
C LEU A 609 -7.74 -6.61 12.47
N PRO A 610 -6.62 -7.14 11.95
CA PRO A 610 -5.74 -6.40 11.05
C PRO A 610 -6.52 -5.94 9.81
N GLY A 611 -6.43 -4.65 9.48
CA GLY A 611 -7.06 -4.07 8.27
C GLY A 611 -8.49 -3.53 8.44
N TRP A 612 -9.00 -3.42 9.67
CA TRP A 612 -10.24 -2.71 9.98
C TRP A 612 -10.06 -1.19 9.96
N ASP A 613 -10.90 -0.49 9.20
CA ASP A 613 -10.95 0.97 9.12
C ASP A 613 -12.25 1.51 9.72
N GLU A 614 -12.22 1.84 11.02
CA GLU A 614 -13.37 2.43 11.71
C GLU A 614 -13.75 3.80 11.13
N THR A 615 -12.80 4.53 10.54
CA THR A 615 -13.08 5.85 9.96
C THR A 615 -13.93 5.73 8.71
N GLU A 616 -13.61 4.77 7.84
CA GLU A 616 -14.43 4.50 6.65
C GLU A 616 -15.85 4.04 7.04
N LYS A 617 -15.98 3.16 8.03
CA LYS A 617 -17.30 2.77 8.55
C LYS A 617 -18.09 3.98 9.05
N ARG A 618 -17.46 4.89 9.80
CA ARG A 618 -18.11 6.14 10.26
C ARG A 618 -18.55 7.00 9.10
N PHE A 619 -17.73 7.15 8.06
CA PHE A 619 -18.11 7.89 6.86
C PHE A 619 -19.34 7.29 6.17
N VAL A 620 -19.36 5.97 5.94
CA VAL A 620 -20.50 5.28 5.31
C VAL A 620 -21.75 5.40 6.18
N ARG A 621 -21.61 5.27 7.52
CA ARG A 621 -22.72 5.50 8.45
C ARG A 621 -23.24 6.93 8.38
N GLY A 622 -22.37 7.93 8.30
CA GLY A 622 -22.74 9.34 8.13
C GLY A 622 -23.54 9.55 6.83
N LYS A 623 -23.10 8.97 5.71
CA LYS A 623 -23.84 9.02 4.43
C LYS A 623 -25.22 8.36 4.54
N LEU A 624 -25.31 7.18 5.14
CA LEU A 624 -26.59 6.50 5.38
C LEU A 624 -27.54 7.37 6.20
N THR A 625 -27.04 7.96 7.29
CA THR A 625 -27.83 8.85 8.16
C THR A 625 -28.29 10.11 7.43
N LEU A 626 -27.42 10.72 6.61
CA LEU A 626 -27.75 11.88 5.77
C LEU A 626 -28.87 11.55 4.77
N LEU A 627 -28.70 10.45 4.02
CA LEU A 627 -29.68 9.97 3.04
C LEU A 627 -30.97 9.45 3.68
N SER A 628 -30.98 9.26 5.00
CA SER A 628 -32.19 8.97 5.79
C SER A 628 -32.81 10.24 6.38
N HIS A 629 -32.46 11.43 5.89
CA HIS A 629 -32.95 12.74 6.33
C HIS A 629 -32.69 13.08 7.81
N ARG A 630 -31.72 12.41 8.46
CA ARG A 630 -31.32 12.70 9.85
C ARG A 630 -30.11 13.63 9.89
N TYR A 631 -30.30 14.86 9.41
CA TYR A 631 -29.22 15.79 9.08
C TYR A 631 -28.30 16.15 10.27
N SER A 632 -28.85 16.59 11.40
CA SER A 632 -28.06 16.94 12.60
C SER A 632 -27.24 15.76 13.13
N GLU A 633 -27.78 14.54 13.05
CA GLU A 633 -27.07 13.32 13.46
C GLU A 633 -25.92 13.00 12.48
N ALA A 634 -26.18 13.11 11.17
CA ALA A 634 -25.18 12.92 10.13
C ALA A 634 -24.01 13.91 10.30
N ALA A 635 -24.29 15.18 10.58
CA ALA A 635 -23.27 16.20 10.82
C ALA A 635 -22.34 15.84 11.98
N LYS A 636 -22.91 15.36 13.11
CA LYS A 636 -22.16 14.88 14.28
C LYS A 636 -21.31 13.65 13.98
N ILE A 637 -21.77 12.76 13.11
CA ILE A 637 -21.00 11.57 12.69
C ILE A 637 -19.84 11.99 11.79
N PHE A 638 -20.09 12.84 10.80
CA PHE A 638 -19.04 13.33 9.90
C PHE A 638 -17.96 14.14 10.63
N ALA A 639 -18.32 14.87 11.70
CA ALA A 639 -17.35 15.58 12.54
C ALA A 639 -16.30 14.65 13.20
N GLN A 640 -16.60 13.35 13.32
CA GLN A 640 -15.69 12.34 13.88
C GLN A 640 -14.75 11.72 12.84
N VAL A 641 -14.86 12.10 11.56
CA VAL A 641 -13.96 11.67 10.48
C VAL A 641 -12.84 12.70 10.35
N PRO A 642 -11.57 12.35 10.67
CA PRO A 642 -10.46 13.29 10.57
C PRO A 642 -10.27 13.79 9.13
N LEU A 643 -9.92 15.06 8.95
CA LEU A 643 -9.64 15.61 7.61
C LEU A 643 -8.44 14.93 6.93
N THR A 644 -7.55 14.32 7.71
CA THR A 644 -6.40 13.53 7.25
C THR A 644 -6.79 12.14 6.76
N ALA A 645 -8.00 11.66 7.05
CA ALA A 645 -8.49 10.38 6.59
C ALA A 645 -8.84 10.41 5.09
N PRO A 646 -8.90 9.25 4.41
CA PRO A 646 -9.23 9.19 2.99
C PRO A 646 -10.55 9.83 2.61
N GLU A 647 -11.55 9.68 3.47
CA GLU A 647 -12.87 10.27 3.32
C GLU A 647 -12.98 11.66 3.95
N GLY A 648 -11.90 12.20 4.54
CA GLY A 648 -11.93 13.42 5.35
C GLY A 648 -12.50 14.62 4.61
N ALA A 649 -12.05 14.87 3.37
CA ALA A 649 -12.56 15.97 2.56
C ALA A 649 -14.03 15.80 2.17
N ALA A 650 -14.44 14.58 1.81
CA ALA A 650 -15.83 14.27 1.48
C ALA A 650 -16.73 14.36 2.73
N ALA A 651 -16.27 13.86 3.86
CA ALA A 651 -16.96 13.95 5.15
C ALA A 651 -17.13 15.41 5.59
N TRP A 652 -16.11 16.24 5.38
CA TRP A 652 -16.17 17.67 5.67
C TRP A 652 -17.22 18.38 4.80
N ASN A 653 -17.21 18.16 3.47
CA ASN A 653 -18.24 18.70 2.56
C ASN A 653 -19.65 18.26 2.98
N LEU A 654 -19.83 16.98 3.28
CA LEU A 654 -21.12 16.43 3.70
C LEU A 654 -21.54 16.90 5.10
N ARG A 655 -20.60 17.24 5.99
CA ARG A 655 -20.89 17.85 7.28
C ARG A 655 -21.45 19.27 7.12
N VAL A 656 -20.79 20.09 6.29
CA VAL A 656 -21.27 21.46 6.00
C VAL A 656 -22.68 21.40 5.42
N LEU A 657 -22.89 20.53 4.42
CA LEU A 657 -24.20 20.27 3.83
C LEU A 657 -25.21 19.82 4.90
N ALA A 658 -24.86 18.84 5.74
CA ALA A 658 -25.76 18.31 6.77
C ALA A 658 -26.23 19.39 7.76
N HIS A 659 -25.34 20.26 8.26
CA HIS A 659 -25.74 21.39 9.10
C HIS A 659 -26.67 22.35 8.37
N ALA A 660 -26.35 22.69 7.11
CA ALA A 660 -27.19 23.58 6.31
C ALA A 660 -28.59 22.99 6.05
N LEU A 661 -28.68 21.69 5.74
CA LEU A 661 -29.94 20.98 5.56
C LEU A 661 -30.76 20.90 6.86
N ALA A 662 -30.09 20.77 8.01
CA ALA A 662 -30.72 20.84 9.34
C ALA A 662 -31.19 22.25 9.73
N GLY A 663 -30.81 23.31 9.00
CA GLY A 663 -31.06 24.70 9.38
C GLY A 663 -30.13 25.23 10.47
N GLU A 664 -29.05 24.50 10.78
CA GLU A 664 -28.02 24.84 11.77
C GLU A 664 -26.97 25.77 11.14
N TRP A 665 -27.38 26.98 10.76
CA TRP A 665 -26.55 27.89 9.96
C TRP A 665 -25.23 28.30 10.62
N GLU A 666 -25.25 28.58 11.93
CA GLU A 666 -24.03 28.93 12.69
C GLU A 666 -23.00 27.79 12.64
N ASP A 667 -23.46 26.55 12.82
CA ASP A 667 -22.61 25.37 12.71
C ASP A 667 -22.13 25.13 11.27
N ALA A 668 -22.97 25.41 10.27
CA ALA A 668 -22.60 25.29 8.86
C ALA A 668 -21.49 26.28 8.47
N PHE A 669 -21.62 27.55 8.84
CA PHE A 669 -20.60 28.58 8.63
C PHE A 669 -19.32 28.30 9.42
N THR A 670 -19.45 27.81 10.66
CA THR A 670 -18.31 27.40 11.47
C THR A 670 -17.58 26.20 10.84
N ALA A 671 -18.33 25.22 10.32
CA ALA A 671 -17.77 24.03 9.72
C ALA A 671 -17.06 24.32 8.39
N CYS A 672 -17.57 25.22 7.55
CA CYS A 672 -16.95 25.55 6.27
C CYS A 672 -15.72 26.46 6.40
N GLY A 673 -15.55 27.14 7.54
CA GLY A 673 -14.42 28.06 7.74
C GLY A 673 -14.33 29.09 6.62
N GLU A 674 -13.12 29.42 6.16
CA GLU A 674 -12.89 30.44 5.13
C GLU A 674 -13.07 29.93 3.67
N ASP A 675 -13.77 28.82 3.46
CA ASP A 675 -14.02 28.31 2.10
C ASP A 675 -15.04 29.20 1.35
N ALA A 676 -14.55 29.93 0.36
CA ALA A 676 -15.34 30.92 -0.37
C ALA A 676 -16.54 30.32 -1.12
N LEU A 677 -16.42 29.08 -1.63
CA LEU A 677 -17.51 28.42 -2.37
C LEU A 677 -18.63 28.00 -1.43
N TRP A 678 -18.28 27.37 -0.30
CA TRP A 678 -19.26 26.99 0.69
C TRP A 678 -19.93 28.22 1.32
N ARG A 679 -19.18 29.25 1.69
CA ARG A 679 -19.78 30.49 2.23
C ARG A 679 -20.74 31.11 1.23
N TRP A 680 -20.37 31.16 -0.05
CA TRP A 680 -21.25 31.65 -1.11
C TRP A 680 -22.55 30.85 -1.19
N LEU A 681 -22.47 29.51 -1.20
CA LEU A 681 -23.65 28.63 -1.23
C LEU A 681 -24.51 28.77 0.02
N LEU A 682 -23.91 28.80 1.21
CA LEU A 682 -24.62 28.94 2.48
C LEU A 682 -25.36 30.27 2.57
N HIS A 683 -24.73 31.38 2.18
CA HIS A 683 -25.39 32.68 2.13
C HIS A 683 -26.61 32.64 1.21
N ARG A 684 -26.46 32.01 0.03
CA ARG A 684 -27.56 31.86 -0.94
C ARG A 684 -28.70 31.01 -0.38
N TRP A 685 -28.40 29.88 0.26
CA TRP A 685 -29.39 29.00 0.88
C TRP A 685 -30.07 29.59 2.11
N GLN A 686 -29.38 30.47 2.84
CA GLN A 686 -29.95 31.21 3.97
C GLN A 686 -30.85 32.38 3.52
N GLY A 687 -30.79 32.77 2.24
CA GLY A 687 -31.52 33.92 1.69
C GLY A 687 -30.81 35.26 1.86
N SER A 688 -29.50 35.25 2.15
CA SER A 688 -28.65 36.45 2.23
C SER A 688 -27.89 36.69 0.91
N GLU A 689 -27.48 37.94 0.65
CA GLU A 689 -26.66 38.25 -0.52
C GLU A 689 -25.27 37.61 -0.38
N PRO A 690 -24.86 36.75 -1.32
CA PRO A 690 -23.56 36.11 -1.24
C PRO A 690 -22.45 37.09 -1.66
N GLU A 691 -21.28 36.93 -1.05
CA GLU A 691 -20.09 37.73 -1.36
C GLU A 691 -19.62 37.56 -2.82
N ASN A 692 -18.76 38.47 -3.28
CA ASN A 692 -18.22 38.39 -4.63
C ASN A 692 -17.25 37.21 -4.77
N LEU A 693 -17.70 36.14 -5.44
CA LEU A 693 -16.93 34.93 -5.65
C LEU A 693 -16.04 35.02 -6.89
N SER A 694 -14.71 34.96 -6.68
CA SER A 694 -13.71 34.81 -7.73
C SER A 694 -13.18 33.37 -7.74
N ILE A 695 -13.29 32.70 -8.88
CA ILE A 695 -12.83 31.32 -9.06
C ILE A 695 -11.69 31.31 -10.09
N PRO A 696 -10.48 30.82 -9.74
CA PRO A 696 -9.40 30.64 -10.71
C PRO A 696 -9.81 29.70 -11.84
N THR A 697 -9.51 30.08 -13.09
CA THR A 697 -9.90 29.31 -14.29
C THR A 697 -9.39 27.88 -14.25
N GLU A 698 -8.21 27.64 -13.68
CA GLU A 698 -7.62 26.32 -13.53
C GLU A 698 -8.41 25.35 -12.64
N TRP A 699 -9.35 25.84 -11.82
CA TRP A 699 -10.15 25.00 -10.92
C TRP A 699 -11.52 24.66 -11.48
N LEU A 700 -11.98 25.35 -12.53
CA LEU A 700 -13.34 25.23 -13.06
C LEU A 700 -13.70 23.78 -13.41
N THR A 701 -12.83 23.06 -14.12
CA THR A 701 -13.07 21.65 -14.49
C THR A 701 -13.21 20.74 -13.27
N SER A 702 -12.34 20.90 -12.26
CA SER A 702 -12.39 20.06 -11.06
C SER A 702 -13.59 20.39 -10.16
N LEU A 703 -14.02 21.66 -10.15
CA LEU A 703 -15.17 22.10 -9.37
C LEU A 703 -16.48 21.68 -10.02
N ARG A 704 -16.54 21.64 -11.35
CA ARG A 704 -17.72 21.23 -12.12
C ARG A 704 -18.23 19.85 -11.72
N GLU A 705 -17.35 18.84 -11.70
CA GLU A 705 -17.76 17.47 -11.34
C GLU A 705 -18.23 17.37 -9.89
N ASN A 706 -17.50 17.97 -8.95
CA ASN A 706 -17.91 18.00 -7.54
C ASN A 706 -19.25 18.70 -7.35
N PHE A 707 -19.50 19.77 -8.12
CA PHE A 707 -20.74 20.52 -8.07
C PHE A 707 -21.91 19.73 -8.68
N ARG A 708 -21.67 19.01 -9.78
CA ARG A 708 -22.63 18.08 -10.35
C ARG A 708 -23.02 16.99 -9.34
N GLU A 709 -22.07 16.43 -8.60
CA GLU A 709 -22.35 15.46 -7.53
C GLU A 709 -23.20 16.07 -6.40
N LEU A 710 -22.94 17.33 -6.02
CA LEU A 710 -23.78 18.06 -5.05
C LEU A 710 -25.22 18.19 -5.57
N LEU A 711 -25.39 18.62 -6.82
CA LEU A 711 -26.71 18.73 -7.46
C LEU A 711 -27.44 17.38 -7.47
N ALA A 712 -26.75 16.30 -7.84
CA ALA A 712 -27.31 14.95 -7.80
C ALA A 712 -27.73 14.53 -6.39
N LEU A 713 -26.90 14.81 -5.38
CA LEU A 713 -27.25 14.53 -3.98
C LEU A 713 -28.47 15.33 -3.51
N LEU A 714 -28.59 16.61 -3.89
CA LEU A 714 -29.76 17.43 -3.55
C LEU A 714 -31.03 16.86 -4.21
N LEU A 715 -30.97 16.41 -5.46
CA LEU A 715 -32.09 15.71 -6.11
C LEU A 715 -32.44 14.40 -5.40
N GLN A 716 -31.43 13.61 -5.02
CA GLN A 716 -31.62 12.36 -4.26
C GLN A 716 -32.29 12.60 -2.90
N LEU A 717 -31.97 13.71 -2.24
CA LEU A 717 -32.57 14.16 -0.98
C LEU A 717 -33.88 14.93 -1.19
N GLN A 718 -34.32 15.17 -2.43
CA GLN A 718 -35.51 15.95 -2.77
C GLN A 718 -35.46 17.41 -2.23
N GLU A 719 -34.26 17.97 -2.12
CA GLU A 719 -33.99 19.34 -1.65
C GLU A 719 -34.10 20.34 -2.82
N PHE A 720 -35.29 20.43 -3.42
CA PHE A 720 -35.50 21.16 -4.69
C PHE A 720 -35.23 22.66 -4.61
N GLU A 721 -35.58 23.31 -3.49
CA GLU A 721 -35.34 24.75 -3.31
C GLU A 721 -33.83 25.06 -3.30
N ARG A 722 -33.07 24.29 -2.52
CA ARG A 722 -31.60 24.42 -2.45
C ARG A 722 -30.94 24.04 -3.77
N TYR A 723 -31.48 23.03 -4.48
CA TYR A 723 -31.05 22.68 -5.82
C TYR A 723 -31.18 23.87 -6.78
N GLU A 724 -32.37 24.50 -6.85
CA GLU A 724 -32.63 25.64 -7.72
C GLU A 724 -31.72 26.83 -7.39
N GLN A 725 -31.59 27.16 -6.11
CA GLN A 725 -30.68 28.22 -5.64
C GLN A 725 -29.23 27.96 -6.05
N SER A 726 -28.81 26.69 -6.08
CA SER A 726 -27.46 26.27 -6.45
C SER A 726 -27.20 26.41 -7.97
N LEU A 727 -28.21 26.33 -8.83
CA LEU A 727 -28.02 26.41 -10.29
C LEU A 727 -27.32 27.70 -10.73
N SER A 728 -27.54 28.81 -10.02
CA SER A 728 -26.85 30.09 -10.29
C SER A 728 -25.30 30.01 -10.14
N LEU A 729 -24.78 29.08 -9.32
CA LEU A 729 -23.34 28.80 -9.26
C LEU A 729 -22.87 27.99 -10.47
N LEU A 730 -23.70 27.07 -10.97
CA LEU A 730 -23.39 26.32 -12.18
C LEU A 730 -23.13 27.26 -13.36
N GLU A 731 -23.86 28.37 -13.45
CA GLU A 731 -23.65 29.38 -14.49
C GLU A 731 -22.28 30.02 -14.46
N ARG A 732 -21.69 30.15 -13.27
CA ARG A 732 -20.33 30.67 -13.12
C ARG A 732 -19.28 29.60 -13.41
N LEU A 733 -19.57 28.36 -13.05
CA LEU A 733 -18.67 27.21 -13.25
C LEU A 733 -18.64 26.72 -14.71
N VAL A 734 -19.77 26.87 -15.41
CA VAL A 734 -19.98 26.47 -16.79
C VAL A 734 -20.66 27.62 -17.53
N PRO A 735 -19.88 28.62 -18.00
CA PRO A 735 -20.42 29.78 -18.69
C PRO A 735 -21.05 29.45 -20.06
N ASP A 736 -20.61 28.36 -20.69
CA ASP A 736 -21.16 27.89 -21.95
C ASP A 736 -22.56 27.30 -21.75
N GLU A 737 -23.56 27.94 -22.37
CA GLU A 737 -24.98 27.59 -22.23
C GLU A 737 -25.29 26.16 -22.66
N ARG A 738 -24.65 25.69 -23.73
CA ARG A 738 -24.85 24.36 -24.31
C ARG A 738 -24.25 23.30 -23.41
N GLU A 739 -23.01 23.48 -22.97
CA GLU A 739 -22.33 22.54 -22.06
C GLU A 739 -23.12 22.38 -20.75
N ARG A 740 -23.66 23.48 -20.24
CA ARG A 740 -24.52 23.49 -19.06
C ARG A 740 -25.85 22.77 -19.31
N ALA A 741 -26.47 22.95 -20.47
CA ALA A 741 -27.69 22.26 -20.86
C ALA A 741 -27.47 20.73 -21.01
N GLU A 742 -26.35 20.31 -21.58
CA GLU A 742 -25.99 18.89 -21.67
C GLU A 742 -25.76 18.27 -20.28
N LEU A 743 -25.06 18.97 -19.39
CA LEU A 743 -24.81 18.52 -18.02
C LEU A 743 -26.13 18.35 -17.24
N LEU A 744 -27.03 19.33 -17.31
CA LEU A 744 -28.33 19.27 -16.65
C LEU A 744 -29.27 18.24 -17.30
N GLY A 745 -29.28 18.16 -18.64
CA GLY A 745 -30.07 17.19 -19.38
C GLY A 745 -29.70 15.75 -19.03
N ASP A 746 -28.40 15.44 -18.95
CA ASP A 746 -27.91 14.13 -18.50
C ASP A 746 -28.29 13.85 -17.04
N LEU A 747 -28.09 14.83 -16.14
CA LEU A 747 -28.47 14.69 -14.73
C LEU A 747 -29.98 14.41 -14.57
N TYR A 748 -30.83 15.17 -15.26
CA TYR A 748 -32.28 14.97 -15.24
C TYR A 748 -32.68 13.62 -15.83
N GLY A 749 -32.05 13.22 -16.94
CA GLY A 749 -32.26 11.89 -17.52
C GLY A 749 -31.92 10.75 -16.55
N GLN A 750 -30.83 10.87 -15.80
CA GLN A 750 -30.45 9.88 -14.77
C GLN A 750 -31.51 9.72 -13.69
N PHE A 751 -32.13 10.82 -13.25
CA PHE A 751 -33.22 10.80 -12.27
C PHE A 751 -34.59 10.50 -12.87
N GLY A 752 -34.69 10.30 -14.19
CA GLY A 752 -35.95 10.06 -14.89
C GLY A 752 -36.83 11.29 -15.06
N PHE A 753 -36.30 12.51 -14.86
CA PHE A 753 -36.99 13.77 -15.12
C PHE A 753 -36.96 14.11 -16.62
N TRP A 754 -37.54 13.24 -17.43
CA TRP A 754 -37.44 13.28 -18.89
C TRP A 754 -38.02 14.55 -19.53
N GLU A 755 -39.04 15.17 -18.91
CA GLU A 755 -39.58 16.46 -19.39
C GLU A 755 -38.51 17.56 -19.29
N MET A 756 -37.87 17.68 -18.13
CA MET A 756 -36.81 18.67 -17.92
C MET A 756 -35.61 18.40 -18.81
N ALA A 757 -35.24 17.13 -18.99
CA ALA A 757 -34.17 16.76 -19.93
C ALA A 757 -34.48 17.22 -21.37
N LEU A 758 -35.74 17.08 -21.80
CA LEU A 758 -36.21 17.58 -23.09
C LEU A 758 -36.14 19.12 -23.16
N GLU A 759 -36.68 19.82 -22.17
CA GLU A 759 -36.66 21.29 -22.11
C GLU A 759 -35.25 21.87 -22.16
N MET A 760 -34.29 21.24 -21.49
CA MET A 760 -32.89 21.67 -21.49
C MET A 760 -32.20 21.43 -22.85
N LEU A 761 -32.41 20.26 -23.46
CA LEU A 761 -31.62 19.84 -24.63
C LEU A 761 -32.22 20.30 -25.97
N LEU A 762 -33.55 20.37 -26.07
CA LEU A 762 -34.26 20.67 -27.32
C LEU A 762 -33.85 22.01 -27.97
N PRO A 763 -33.62 23.12 -27.22
CA PRO A 763 -33.16 24.38 -27.80
C PRO A 763 -31.83 24.28 -28.55
N PHE A 764 -30.97 23.33 -28.17
CA PHE A 764 -29.64 23.13 -28.75
C PHE A 764 -29.59 22.00 -29.79
N ALA A 765 -30.73 21.35 -30.08
CA ALA A 765 -30.83 20.25 -31.03
C ALA A 765 -30.72 20.68 -32.51
N GLN A 766 -30.63 21.98 -32.81
CA GLN A 766 -30.44 22.46 -34.19
C GLN A 766 -28.93 22.44 -34.59
N ASP A 767 -28.62 22.21 -35.87
CA ASP A 767 -27.28 22.36 -36.48
C ASP A 767 -26.08 21.63 -35.85
N GLY A 768 -26.28 20.41 -35.33
CA GLY A 768 -25.16 19.64 -34.74
C GLY A 768 -24.67 20.23 -33.40
N GLY A 769 -25.52 21.05 -32.79
CA GLY A 769 -25.33 21.72 -31.52
C GLY A 769 -25.39 20.84 -30.28
N LEU A 770 -25.47 19.50 -30.39
CA LEU A 770 -25.32 18.59 -29.25
C LEU A 770 -24.19 17.58 -29.48
N THR A 771 -23.51 17.18 -28.40
CA THR A 771 -22.59 16.04 -28.39
C THR A 771 -23.36 14.74 -28.67
N ARG A 772 -22.65 13.65 -29.02
CA ARG A 772 -23.28 12.34 -29.25
C ARG A 772 -24.09 11.88 -28.04
N ASP A 773 -23.56 12.08 -26.83
CA ASP A 773 -24.26 11.73 -25.60
C ASP A 773 -25.45 12.67 -25.32
N GLY A 774 -25.32 13.96 -25.61
CA GLY A 774 -26.47 14.89 -25.58
C GLY A 774 -27.61 14.45 -26.50
N TRP A 775 -27.30 14.03 -27.72
CA TRP A 775 -28.26 13.45 -28.66
C TRP A 775 -28.89 12.14 -28.15
N ARG A 776 -28.10 11.24 -27.55
CA ARG A 776 -28.61 10.00 -26.94
C ARG A 776 -29.60 10.31 -25.81
N THR A 777 -29.27 11.26 -24.94
CA THR A 777 -30.15 11.66 -23.83
C THR A 777 -31.44 12.28 -24.35
N LEU A 778 -31.37 13.15 -25.37
CA LEU A 778 -32.56 13.71 -26.02
C LEU A 778 -33.43 12.61 -26.65
N ALA A 779 -32.84 11.64 -27.34
CA ALA A 779 -33.57 10.52 -27.94
C ALA A 779 -34.29 9.66 -26.89
N LYS A 780 -33.62 9.38 -25.76
CA LYS A 780 -34.23 8.69 -24.61
C LYS A 780 -35.37 9.49 -23.99
N ALA A 781 -35.19 10.80 -23.83
CA ALA A 781 -36.24 11.67 -23.33
C ALA A 781 -37.48 11.62 -24.24
N CYS A 782 -37.29 11.71 -25.57
CA CYS A 782 -38.37 11.51 -26.55
C CYS A 782 -39.06 10.15 -26.41
N GLN A 783 -38.30 9.05 -26.28
CA GLN A 783 -38.85 7.71 -26.06
C GLN A 783 -39.73 7.63 -24.82
N HIS A 784 -39.23 8.13 -23.68
CA HIS A 784 -39.94 8.10 -22.41
C HIS A 784 -41.19 8.99 -22.40
N LYS A 785 -41.20 10.05 -23.22
CA LYS A 785 -42.35 10.94 -23.39
C LYS A 785 -43.32 10.49 -24.49
N GLY A 786 -43.01 9.42 -25.22
CA GLY A 786 -43.86 8.87 -26.28
C GLY A 786 -43.70 9.55 -27.65
N TYR A 787 -42.69 10.41 -27.82
CA TYR A 787 -42.33 11.05 -29.09
C TYR A 787 -41.46 10.09 -29.93
N TYR A 788 -42.04 8.96 -30.34
CA TYR A 788 -41.30 7.86 -30.96
C TYR A 788 -40.79 8.19 -32.36
N ASP A 789 -41.51 9.02 -33.14
CA ASP A 789 -41.05 9.41 -34.49
C ASP A 789 -39.81 10.32 -34.42
N GLU A 790 -39.79 11.27 -33.48
CA GLU A 790 -38.64 12.11 -33.18
C GLU A 790 -37.48 11.28 -32.64
N ALA A 791 -37.75 10.35 -31.72
CA ALA A 791 -36.72 9.44 -31.21
C ALA A 791 -36.12 8.59 -32.33
N ILE A 792 -36.93 8.04 -33.24
CA ILE A 792 -36.47 7.29 -34.41
C ILE A 792 -35.56 8.16 -35.28
N ALA A 793 -35.95 9.40 -35.58
CA ALA A 793 -35.15 10.30 -36.40
C ALA A 793 -33.77 10.59 -35.77
N ILE A 794 -33.73 10.80 -34.45
CA ILE A 794 -32.46 11.03 -33.73
C ILE A 794 -31.60 9.77 -33.71
N TRP A 795 -32.18 8.61 -33.41
CA TRP A 795 -31.44 7.35 -33.37
C TRP A 795 -30.89 6.96 -34.75
N LEU A 796 -31.67 7.17 -35.83
CA LEU A 796 -31.19 6.98 -37.19
C LEU A 796 -29.99 7.87 -37.49
N ARG A 797 -30.06 9.15 -37.15
CA ARG A 797 -28.93 10.08 -37.31
C ARG A 797 -27.68 9.59 -36.58
N LEU A 798 -27.82 9.15 -35.33
CA LEU A 798 -26.70 8.65 -34.52
C LEU A 798 -26.06 7.40 -35.14
N VAL A 799 -26.88 6.48 -35.63
CA VAL A 799 -26.46 5.23 -36.25
C VAL A 799 -25.85 5.44 -37.64
N GLU A 800 -26.39 6.35 -38.45
CA GLU A 800 -25.86 6.68 -39.79
C GLU A 800 -24.54 7.45 -39.72
N SER A 801 -24.32 8.20 -38.64
CA SER A 801 -23.07 8.93 -38.40
C SER A 801 -21.90 8.06 -37.90
N ASP A 802 -22.12 6.77 -37.58
CA ASP A 802 -21.05 5.89 -37.12
C ASP A 802 -20.22 5.36 -38.30
N GLU A 803 -18.97 5.80 -38.39
CA GLU A 803 -17.97 5.27 -39.32
C GLU A 803 -17.58 3.82 -38.97
N GLU A 804 -17.70 3.42 -37.70
CA GLU A 804 -17.40 2.07 -37.19
C GLU A 804 -18.64 1.39 -36.58
N LYS A 805 -19.37 0.62 -37.40
CA LYS A 805 -20.65 -0.03 -37.06
C LYS A 805 -20.63 -0.95 -35.81
N GLY A 806 -19.47 -1.33 -35.30
CA GLY A 806 -19.32 -2.15 -34.09
C GLY A 806 -19.62 -1.41 -32.79
N GLU A 807 -19.54 -0.07 -32.78
CA GLU A 807 -19.67 0.75 -31.56
C GLU A 807 -21.12 1.19 -31.25
N ALA A 808 -22.04 1.03 -32.21
CA ALA A 808 -23.42 1.54 -32.13
C ALA A 808 -24.45 0.53 -31.61
N LEU A 809 -24.04 -0.63 -31.06
CA LEU A 809 -24.97 -1.72 -30.73
C LEU A 809 -26.13 -1.27 -29.84
N ALA A 810 -25.86 -0.46 -28.81
CA ALA A 810 -26.87 0.08 -27.92
C ALA A 810 -27.82 1.07 -28.63
N ASP A 811 -27.31 1.83 -29.58
CA ASP A 811 -28.09 2.80 -30.36
C ASP A 811 -29.00 2.07 -31.37
N TYR A 812 -28.49 1.01 -32.02
CA TYR A 812 -29.29 0.12 -32.87
C TYR A 812 -30.40 -0.61 -32.10
N LEU A 813 -30.10 -1.12 -30.89
CA LEU A 813 -31.11 -1.76 -30.05
C LEU A 813 -32.18 -0.75 -29.59
N SER A 814 -31.78 0.48 -29.28
CA SER A 814 -32.70 1.57 -28.93
C SER A 814 -33.58 1.97 -30.11
N LEU A 815 -33.02 2.02 -31.33
CA LEU A 815 -33.75 2.26 -32.57
C LEU A 815 -34.77 1.14 -32.86
N ALA A 816 -34.34 -0.12 -32.74
CA ALA A 816 -35.24 -1.27 -32.91
C ALA A 816 -36.40 -1.23 -31.90
N GLY A 817 -36.10 -0.89 -30.64
CA GLY A 817 -37.11 -0.68 -29.59
C GLY A 817 -38.14 0.37 -29.98
N CYS A 818 -37.70 1.52 -30.50
CA CYS A 818 -38.62 2.54 -31.02
C CYS A 818 -39.50 2.02 -32.15
N TYR A 819 -38.92 1.30 -33.13
CA TYR A 819 -39.68 0.76 -34.25
C TYR A 819 -40.75 -0.23 -33.80
N ILE A 820 -40.43 -1.09 -32.82
CA ILE A 820 -41.40 -2.04 -32.25
C ILE A 820 -42.58 -1.29 -31.62
N VAL A 821 -42.30 -0.29 -30.78
CA VAL A 821 -43.36 0.45 -30.09
C VAL A 821 -44.18 1.32 -31.05
N ALA A 822 -43.55 1.83 -32.12
CA ALA A 822 -44.22 2.56 -33.19
C ALA A 822 -44.99 1.67 -34.19
N GLY A 823 -45.04 0.34 -33.98
CA GLY A 823 -45.73 -0.60 -34.88
C GLY A 823 -45.02 -0.85 -36.22
N LYS A 824 -43.77 -0.43 -36.35
CA LYS A 824 -42.92 -0.55 -37.56
C LYS A 824 -42.11 -1.86 -37.51
N SER A 825 -42.81 -2.99 -37.44
CA SER A 825 -42.23 -4.32 -37.19
C SER A 825 -41.22 -4.79 -38.25
N GLU A 826 -41.42 -4.41 -39.51
CA GLU A 826 -40.50 -4.78 -40.59
C GLU A 826 -39.15 -4.08 -40.45
N GLN A 827 -39.17 -2.77 -40.17
CA GLN A 827 -37.96 -1.99 -39.90
C GLN A 827 -37.25 -2.49 -38.63
N ALA A 828 -38.00 -2.82 -37.58
CA ALA A 828 -37.43 -3.41 -36.37
C ALA A 828 -36.68 -4.72 -36.66
N GLN A 829 -37.25 -5.62 -37.46
CA GLN A 829 -36.60 -6.87 -37.85
C GLN A 829 -35.33 -6.64 -38.67
N GLN A 830 -35.34 -5.68 -39.59
CA GLN A 830 -34.16 -5.32 -40.37
C GLN A 830 -33.02 -4.82 -39.47
N VAL A 831 -33.33 -3.95 -38.51
CA VAL A 831 -32.34 -3.44 -37.55
C VAL A 831 -31.81 -4.56 -36.65
N LEU A 832 -32.68 -5.42 -36.12
CA LEU A 832 -32.27 -6.56 -35.27
C LEU A 832 -31.43 -7.59 -36.04
N ALA A 833 -31.71 -7.81 -37.32
CA ALA A 833 -30.90 -8.68 -38.18
C ALA A 833 -29.48 -8.10 -38.37
N LEU A 834 -29.37 -6.79 -38.56
CA LEU A 834 -28.08 -6.09 -38.66
C LEU A 834 -27.29 -6.19 -37.35
N VAL A 835 -27.95 -5.98 -36.20
CA VAL A 835 -27.39 -6.21 -34.87
C VAL A 835 -26.86 -7.64 -34.72
N GLY A 836 -27.62 -8.64 -35.18
CA GLY A 836 -27.22 -10.04 -35.14
C GLY A 836 -26.00 -10.38 -36.02
N GLN A 837 -25.75 -9.60 -37.08
CA GLN A 837 -24.53 -9.70 -37.90
C GLN A 837 -23.33 -9.03 -37.21
N LEU A 838 -23.53 -7.84 -36.65
CA LEU A 838 -22.50 -7.08 -35.93
C LEU A 838 -22.01 -7.77 -34.66
N ASN A 839 -22.85 -8.55 -33.98
CA ASN A 839 -22.46 -9.29 -32.77
C ASN A 839 -21.67 -10.58 -33.08
N ARG A 840 -21.56 -10.98 -34.35
CA ARG A 840 -20.79 -12.17 -34.79
C ARG A 840 -19.44 -11.84 -35.41
N SER A 841 -19.20 -10.57 -35.76
CA SER A 841 -17.93 -10.01 -36.23
C SER A 841 -17.12 -9.47 -35.07
#